data_AF-A0A836CX49-F1
#
_entry.id   AF-A0A836CX49-F1
#
_cell.length_a   1.000
_cell.length_b   1.000
_cell.length_c   1.000
_cell.angle_alpha   90.00
_cell.angle_beta   90.00
_cell.angle_gamma   90.00
#
_symmetry.space_group_name_H-M   'P 1'
#
loop_
_entity.id
_entity.type
_entity.pdbx_description
1 polymer ?
#
loop_
_entity_poly.entity_id
_entity_poly.type
_entity_poly.pdbx_seq_one_letter_code
_entity_poly.pdbx_strand_id
1 'polypeptide(L)'
;MEPSPDGPAAPGPAAIREGWFRETCSLWPGQALSLQVEQLLHHQRSRYQDILVFRSKSYGNVLVLDGVIQCTERDEFSYQEMIANLPLCSHPNPRKVLIIGGGDGGVLREVVKHSSVESVVQCEIDEDVIQVSKKFLPSMAVGYSSSKLTLHVGDGFEFMKQNQDAFDVIITDSSDPMGPAESLFKESYYQLMKTALKEDGILCCQGECQWLHLDLIKEMRQFCKALFPVVDYAYCTIPTYPSGQIGFMLCSKNPSTNFREPLQLLMQKQVEEMQLKYYNSDVHRAAFVLPEFARKSGACGVLVPQLGIEKPYPLHWKLRVLTIGPPGPQWPKPVFGRLASPGFPDQYANNQERRWALTAPPGYRLRLYFTHFQLEPSYLCEYDFVKLSAGTKELATLCGSESTDTERAPGNDTFYSPGSSLDVTFRSDYSNEKPFTGFEAFYSAEDIDECQVPPGEAPTCDHHCHNHLGGFYCSCRVGYILHRNKRTCSALCSSQVFTARSGELSSPEYPQPYPKLSSCTYSIHLEEGFHIILDFVESFDVEMHPETLCPYDSLKIRTDKAEYGPFCGKTLPRRIETKSNTVTITFTTDQSGDHMGWKVRYNSTAQPCPDPLAPPNGRISPVQAKYILKDHFSVFCETGYELLQGNLPLKSFTAVCQKDGSWDRPMPACSIVDCGPPDDLPSGQVEYITAPAVTTYGAVVKYRCNEFYAMTTDDGKYVCEADGFWTSSKREKSLPACEPVCGISTRTTEGRIYGGQNAKLGYFPWQALLLGKTMAAGALLHDNWVLTAAHAVYDQREDAASLQIRMGALKRISPNYTQAWAEAIFIHGSYIHDAGYDNDIALIKLKNKVVINSNIMPICLPRKEAESFMRTNDIGTASGWGLTQRGFLARNLKFVDIPVVDHQKCTAAYEKKSYPEGRVTDNMLCAGLQSGGKDSCRGDSGGALVFLDNETQKWFVGGIVSWGSTNCGEADQYGVYTKVINYIPWIKSIINSNF
;
A
#
# COMPACT_ATOMS: atom_id res chain seq x y z
N MET A 1 21.94 -34.10 15.84
CA MET A 1 22.84 -33.28 15.03
C MET A 1 22.31 -31.86 15.10
N GLU A 2 22.94 -31.02 15.91
CA GLU A 2 22.70 -29.58 15.92
C GLU A 2 23.33 -28.96 14.66
N PRO A 3 22.71 -27.95 14.02
CA PRO A 3 23.38 -27.19 12.98
C PRO A 3 24.14 -25.98 13.55
N SER A 4 25.32 -25.77 12.97
CA SER A 4 26.32 -24.72 13.18
C SER A 4 25.79 -23.27 12.99
N PRO A 5 26.42 -22.23 13.60
CA PRO A 5 25.99 -20.83 13.51
C PRO A 5 26.43 -20.06 12.26
N ASP A 6 27.22 -20.64 11.35
CA ASP A 6 27.76 -19.92 10.18
C ASP A 6 27.33 -20.55 8.84
N GLY A 7 26.08 -20.31 8.45
CA GLY A 7 25.55 -20.58 7.11
C GLY A 7 25.04 -19.31 6.44
N PRO A 8 25.14 -19.16 5.10
CA PRO A 8 24.63 -17.99 4.40
C PRO A 8 23.12 -17.87 4.64
N ALA A 9 22.66 -16.67 4.96
CA ALA A 9 21.23 -16.37 5.08
C ALA A 9 20.49 -16.94 3.87
N ALA A 10 19.44 -17.72 4.11
CA ALA A 10 18.59 -18.24 3.05
C ALA A 10 18.17 -17.09 2.13
N PRO A 11 18.24 -17.25 0.79
CA PRO A 11 17.85 -16.19 -0.14
C PRO A 11 16.38 -15.90 0.10
N GLY A 12 16.08 -14.67 0.55
CA GLY A 12 14.69 -14.20 0.66
C GLY A 12 13.99 -14.25 -0.71
N PRO A 13 12.65 -14.18 -0.74
CA PRO A 13 11.90 -14.13 -1.99
C PRO A 13 12.45 -13.02 -2.89
N ALA A 14 12.51 -13.26 -4.21
CA ALA A 14 13.17 -12.39 -5.20
C ALA A 14 12.73 -10.91 -5.18
N ALA A 15 11.56 -10.64 -4.59
CA ALA A 15 10.97 -9.32 -4.38
C ALA A 15 11.57 -8.51 -3.21
N ILE A 16 12.26 -9.16 -2.26
CA ILE A 16 12.99 -8.49 -1.18
C ILE A 16 14.47 -8.45 -1.55
N ARG A 17 14.99 -7.26 -1.87
CA ARG A 17 16.40 -7.05 -2.21
C ARG A 17 16.97 -5.93 -1.34
N GLU A 18 18.15 -6.18 -0.76
CA GLU A 18 18.86 -5.21 0.08
C GLU A 18 18.02 -4.70 1.27
N GLY A 19 17.12 -5.53 1.80
CA GLY A 19 16.22 -5.16 2.91
C GLY A 19 15.02 -4.31 2.50
N TRP A 20 14.73 -4.18 1.21
CA TRP A 20 13.55 -3.49 0.68
C TRP A 20 12.65 -4.45 -0.09
N PHE A 21 11.36 -4.44 0.23
CA PHE A 21 10.34 -5.02 -0.61
C PHE A 21 9.94 -4.00 -1.66
N ARG A 22 9.88 -4.40 -2.93
CA ARG A 22 9.48 -3.53 -4.03
C ARG A 22 8.32 -4.15 -4.80
N GLU A 23 7.20 -3.44 -4.80
CA GLU A 23 6.02 -3.76 -5.57
C GLU A 23 6.09 -3.13 -6.96
N THR A 24 5.87 -3.95 -7.99
CA THR A 24 5.80 -3.53 -9.38
C THR A 24 4.69 -4.30 -10.08
N CYS A 25 3.79 -3.61 -10.77
CA CYS A 25 2.71 -4.23 -11.55
C CYS A 25 2.61 -3.57 -12.94
N SER A 26 2.18 -4.35 -13.92
CA SER A 26 1.90 -3.88 -15.29
C SER A 26 0.74 -2.90 -15.37
N LEU A 27 -0.15 -2.88 -14.37
CA LEU A 27 -1.29 -1.96 -14.31
C LEU A 27 -0.87 -0.51 -14.01
N TRP A 28 0.26 -0.29 -13.35
CA TRP A 28 0.83 1.03 -13.08
C TRP A 28 2.21 1.21 -13.74
N PRO A 29 2.29 1.23 -15.08
CA PRO A 29 3.57 1.25 -15.78
C PRO A 29 4.41 2.46 -15.38
N GLY A 30 5.67 2.21 -15.02
CA GLY A 30 6.61 3.24 -14.59
C GLY A 30 6.48 3.67 -13.13
N GLN A 31 5.62 3.03 -12.33
CA GLN A 31 5.47 3.28 -10.90
C GLN A 31 5.88 2.04 -10.09
N ALA A 32 6.41 2.27 -8.88
CA ALA A 32 6.71 1.21 -7.93
C ALA A 32 6.57 1.76 -6.51
N LEU A 33 6.03 0.96 -5.61
CA LEU A 33 6.07 1.25 -4.17
C LEU A 33 7.16 0.40 -3.53
N SER A 34 7.89 0.95 -2.57
CA SER A 34 8.93 0.21 -1.86
C SER A 34 8.84 0.47 -0.36
N LEU A 35 8.84 -0.62 0.41
CA LEU A 35 8.80 -0.60 1.87
C LEU A 35 10.06 -1.25 2.43
N GLN A 36 10.69 -0.59 3.39
CA GLN A 36 11.85 -1.16 4.08
C GLN A 36 11.37 -2.31 4.99
N VAL A 37 11.92 -3.49 4.76
CA VAL A 37 11.62 -4.69 5.53
C VAL A 37 12.44 -4.64 6.82
N GLU A 38 11.74 -4.67 7.95
CA GLU A 38 12.36 -4.89 9.26
C GLU A 38 12.59 -6.38 9.49
N GLN A 39 11.56 -7.20 9.22
CA GLN A 39 11.61 -8.64 9.46
C GLN A 39 10.67 -9.38 8.51
N LEU A 40 11.16 -10.45 7.86
CA LEU A 40 10.29 -11.41 7.17
C LEU A 40 9.57 -12.29 8.20
N LEU A 41 8.23 -12.29 8.19
CA LEU A 41 7.42 -13.02 9.17
C LEU A 41 6.95 -14.37 8.64
N HIS A 42 6.56 -14.42 7.36
CA HIS A 42 6.02 -15.61 6.71
C HIS A 42 6.22 -15.56 5.20
N HIS A 43 6.49 -16.71 4.58
CA HIS A 43 6.47 -16.85 3.12
C HIS A 43 6.05 -18.28 2.77
N GLN A 44 5.01 -18.42 1.95
CA GLN A 44 4.56 -19.70 1.43
C GLN A 44 3.90 -19.51 0.06
N ARG A 45 3.78 -20.59 -0.72
CA ARG A 45 2.96 -20.61 -1.93
C ARG A 45 1.74 -21.48 -1.70
N SER A 46 0.54 -20.91 -1.78
CA SER A 46 -0.73 -21.63 -1.69
C SER A 46 -1.06 -22.33 -3.00
N ARG A 47 -2.23 -22.97 -3.05
CA ARG A 47 -2.77 -23.53 -4.31
C ARG A 47 -3.01 -22.46 -5.38
N TYR A 48 -3.27 -21.22 -4.98
CA TYR A 48 -3.72 -20.15 -5.87
C TYR A 48 -2.64 -19.09 -6.12
N GLN A 49 -1.80 -18.76 -5.13
CA GLN A 49 -0.90 -17.60 -5.19
C GLN A 49 0.29 -17.71 -4.24
N ASP A 50 1.30 -16.85 -4.42
CA ASP A 50 2.38 -16.64 -3.46
C ASP A 50 1.89 -15.74 -2.32
N ILE A 51 2.11 -16.15 -1.06
CA ILE A 51 1.69 -15.43 0.15
C ILE A 51 2.93 -15.05 0.94
N LEU A 52 3.13 -13.75 1.11
CA LEU A 52 4.26 -13.16 1.82
C LEU A 52 3.75 -12.22 2.91
N VAL A 53 4.27 -12.37 4.13
CA VAL A 53 4.03 -11.44 5.23
C VAL A 53 5.35 -10.98 5.80
N PHE A 54 5.54 -9.68 5.89
CA PHE A 54 6.72 -9.09 6.52
C PHE A 54 6.33 -7.90 7.39
N ARG A 55 7.15 -7.60 8.40
CA ARG A 55 7.08 -6.38 9.17
C ARG A 55 7.86 -5.29 8.46
N SER A 56 7.17 -4.20 8.14
CA SER A 56 7.76 -2.96 7.64
C SER A 56 8.26 -2.10 8.80
N LYS A 57 9.34 -1.34 8.58
CA LYS A 57 9.83 -0.36 9.58
C LYS A 57 8.83 0.75 9.90
N SER A 58 7.87 1.01 9.02
CA SER A 58 6.96 2.15 9.16
C SER A 58 5.49 1.83 8.97
N TYR A 59 5.11 0.66 8.44
CA TYR A 59 3.71 0.32 8.11
C TYR A 59 3.15 -0.88 8.87
N GLY A 60 3.87 -1.37 9.89
CA GLY A 60 3.46 -2.56 10.65
C GLY A 60 3.62 -3.84 9.82
N ASN A 61 2.80 -4.85 10.09
CA ASN A 61 2.78 -6.06 9.27
C ASN A 61 2.10 -5.78 7.92
N VAL A 62 2.67 -6.33 6.84
CA VAL A 62 2.25 -6.14 5.45
C VAL A 62 1.93 -7.50 4.85
N LEU A 63 0.72 -7.66 4.29
CA LEU A 63 0.35 -8.84 3.51
C LEU A 63 0.55 -8.55 2.02
N VAL A 64 1.27 -9.45 1.37
CA VAL A 64 1.57 -9.40 -0.05
C VAL A 64 1.12 -10.70 -0.70
N LEU A 65 0.35 -10.58 -1.79
CA LEU A 65 -0.06 -11.70 -2.63
C LEU A 65 0.51 -11.51 -4.03
N ASP A 66 1.21 -12.53 -4.54
CA ASP A 66 1.87 -12.50 -5.86
C ASP A 66 2.74 -11.26 -6.13
N GLY A 67 3.37 -10.73 -5.09
CA GLY A 67 4.24 -9.55 -5.18
C GLY A 67 3.50 -8.20 -5.17
N VAL A 68 2.19 -8.19 -4.94
CA VAL A 68 1.33 -7.01 -4.82
C VAL A 68 0.90 -6.83 -3.37
N ILE A 69 1.03 -5.62 -2.83
CA ILE A 69 0.62 -5.30 -1.46
C ILE A 69 -0.91 -5.32 -1.41
N GLN A 70 -1.47 -6.19 -0.56
CA GLN A 70 -2.93 -6.23 -0.37
C GLN A 70 -3.35 -5.31 0.78
N CYS A 71 -2.63 -5.32 1.90
CA CYS A 71 -2.93 -4.46 3.03
C CYS A 71 -1.72 -4.23 3.96
N THR A 72 -1.79 -3.12 4.72
CA THR A 72 -0.85 -2.82 5.81
C THR A 72 -1.60 -2.43 7.08
N GLU A 73 -1.08 -2.80 8.25
CA GLU A 73 -1.71 -2.44 9.53
C GLU A 73 -1.80 -0.92 9.77
N ARG A 74 -1.00 -0.12 9.07
CA ARG A 74 -0.96 1.33 9.26
C ARG A 74 -2.11 2.06 8.58
N ASP A 75 -2.61 1.59 7.43
CA ASP A 75 -3.55 2.35 6.60
C ASP A 75 -4.71 1.55 5.99
N GLU A 76 -4.80 0.23 6.23
CA GLU A 76 -5.90 -0.64 5.76
C GLU A 76 -7.29 -0.10 6.07
N PHE A 77 -7.44 0.55 7.23
CA PHE A 77 -8.74 1.02 7.72
C PHE A 77 -9.44 1.95 6.72
N SER A 78 -8.69 2.68 5.90
CA SER A 78 -9.23 3.58 4.87
C SER A 78 -9.99 2.83 3.77
N TYR A 79 -9.51 1.66 3.35
CA TYR A 79 -10.17 0.80 2.36
C TYR A 79 -11.29 -0.01 3.02
N GLN A 80 -10.96 -0.71 4.10
CA GLN A 80 -11.85 -1.67 4.76
C GLN A 80 -13.12 -0.99 5.31
N GLU A 81 -12.98 0.20 5.91
CA GLU A 81 -14.14 0.96 6.38
C GLU A 81 -14.97 1.50 5.21
N MET A 82 -14.35 1.95 4.11
CA MET A 82 -15.10 2.54 3.00
C MET A 82 -15.87 1.50 2.20
N ILE A 83 -15.23 0.39 1.81
CA ILE A 83 -15.89 -0.65 1.00
C ILE A 83 -17.06 -1.31 1.74
N ALA A 84 -16.98 -1.40 3.08
CA ALA A 84 -18.04 -1.92 3.93
C ALA A 84 -19.15 -0.89 4.21
N ASN A 85 -18.80 0.32 4.64
CA ASN A 85 -19.79 1.28 5.13
C ASN A 85 -20.52 2.02 4.00
N LEU A 86 -19.92 2.20 2.82
CA LEU A 86 -20.62 2.80 1.66
C LEU A 86 -21.93 2.04 1.33
N PRO A 87 -21.92 0.72 1.06
CA PRO A 87 -23.17 0.01 0.77
C PRO A 87 -24.07 -0.17 1.99
N LEU A 88 -23.51 -0.43 3.18
CA LEU A 88 -24.32 -0.68 4.40
C LEU A 88 -25.07 0.56 4.85
N CYS A 89 -24.46 1.74 4.80
CA CYS A 89 -25.12 2.98 5.17
C CYS A 89 -26.04 3.53 4.07
N SER A 90 -25.93 3.05 2.82
CA SER A 90 -26.84 3.39 1.72
C SER A 90 -28.02 2.42 1.59
N HIS A 91 -28.00 1.27 2.27
CA HIS A 91 -29.11 0.32 2.30
C HIS A 91 -30.07 0.64 3.47
N PRO A 92 -31.41 0.61 3.27
CA PRO A 92 -32.35 0.93 4.35
C PRO A 92 -32.28 -0.08 5.51
N ASN A 93 -32.09 -1.37 5.21
CA ASN A 93 -32.04 -2.42 6.23
C ASN A 93 -31.16 -3.63 5.81
N PRO A 94 -29.82 -3.54 5.87
CA PRO A 94 -28.93 -4.59 5.39
C PRO A 94 -28.80 -5.75 6.41
N ARG A 95 -29.63 -6.80 6.31
CA ARG A 95 -29.66 -7.90 7.29
C ARG A 95 -28.72 -9.05 6.91
N LYS A 96 -28.68 -9.42 5.63
CA LYS A 96 -27.86 -10.50 5.08
C LYS A 96 -26.81 -9.95 4.12
N VAL A 97 -25.55 -10.12 4.46
CA VAL A 97 -24.41 -9.63 3.68
C VAL A 97 -23.59 -10.80 3.15
N LEU A 98 -23.20 -10.73 1.87
CA LEU A 98 -22.22 -11.62 1.26
C LEU A 98 -20.93 -10.86 1.01
N ILE A 99 -19.80 -11.43 1.41
CA ILE A 99 -18.46 -10.95 1.07
C ILE A 99 -17.84 -12.00 0.15
N ILE A 100 -17.39 -11.59 -1.04
CA ILE A 100 -16.60 -12.42 -1.94
C ILE A 100 -15.14 -11.93 -1.86
N GLY A 101 -14.24 -12.84 -1.49
CA GLY A 101 -12.83 -12.54 -1.21
C GLY A 101 -12.60 -12.02 0.21
N GLY A 102 -11.68 -11.07 0.37
CA GLY A 102 -11.34 -10.44 1.65
C GLY A 102 -10.74 -11.37 2.70
N GLY A 103 -9.91 -12.32 2.28
CA GLY A 103 -9.26 -13.31 3.16
C GLY A 103 -8.41 -12.72 4.30
N ASP A 104 -8.05 -11.43 4.27
CA ASP A 104 -7.40 -10.73 5.38
C ASP A 104 -8.34 -10.48 6.57
N GLY A 105 -9.65 -10.46 6.32
CA GLY A 105 -10.71 -10.31 7.32
C GLY A 105 -11.09 -8.87 7.65
N GLY A 106 -10.48 -7.87 7.02
CA GLY A 106 -10.76 -6.45 7.25
C GLY A 106 -12.21 -6.07 6.95
N VAL A 107 -12.74 -6.42 5.76
CA VAL A 107 -14.15 -6.12 5.41
C VAL A 107 -15.09 -6.82 6.37
N LEU A 108 -14.81 -8.09 6.68
CA LEU A 108 -15.63 -8.86 7.62
C LEU A 108 -15.68 -8.18 9.00
N ARG A 109 -14.53 -7.72 9.52
CA ARG A 109 -14.44 -6.97 10.78
C ARG A 109 -15.35 -5.75 10.76
N GLU A 110 -15.42 -5.01 9.66
CA GLU A 110 -16.27 -3.82 9.56
C GLU A 110 -17.75 -4.16 9.43
N VAL A 111 -18.11 -5.15 8.61
CA VAL A 111 -19.51 -5.56 8.40
C VAL A 111 -20.15 -6.07 9.70
N VAL A 112 -19.43 -6.86 10.51
CA VAL A 112 -20.03 -7.46 11.72
C VAL A 112 -20.31 -6.45 12.84
N LYS A 113 -19.69 -5.27 12.81
CA LYS A 113 -19.93 -4.17 13.76
C LYS A 113 -21.33 -3.59 13.65
N HIS A 114 -21.96 -3.68 12.48
CA HIS A 114 -23.32 -3.15 12.25
C HIS A 114 -24.37 -3.98 12.97
N SER A 115 -25.19 -3.33 13.78
CA SER A 115 -26.27 -4.00 14.53
C SER A 115 -27.44 -4.45 13.64
N SER A 116 -27.65 -3.78 12.51
CA SER A 116 -28.64 -4.14 11.47
C SER A 116 -28.28 -5.43 10.73
N VAL A 117 -26.99 -5.77 10.66
CA VAL A 117 -26.50 -7.00 10.03
C VAL A 117 -26.70 -8.18 10.98
N GLU A 118 -27.50 -9.15 10.53
CA GLU A 118 -27.85 -10.35 11.29
C GLU A 118 -26.96 -11.54 10.93
N SER A 119 -26.62 -11.68 9.65
CA SER A 119 -25.76 -12.77 9.16
C SER A 119 -24.85 -12.31 8.03
N VAL A 120 -23.60 -12.73 8.09
CA VAL A 120 -22.59 -12.50 7.06
C VAL A 120 -22.14 -13.84 6.50
N VAL A 121 -22.17 -14.00 5.20
CA VAL A 121 -21.48 -15.10 4.52
C VAL A 121 -20.21 -14.53 3.91
N GLN A 122 -19.05 -15.12 4.20
CA GLN A 122 -17.82 -14.80 3.48
C GLN A 122 -17.43 -16.02 2.64
N CYS A 123 -17.19 -15.79 1.35
CA CYS A 123 -16.70 -16.79 0.42
C CYS A 123 -15.27 -16.43 0.01
N GLU A 124 -14.31 -17.25 0.39
CA GLU A 124 -12.89 -17.08 0.08
C GLU A 124 -12.37 -18.37 -0.55
N ILE A 125 -11.65 -18.24 -1.66
CA ILE A 125 -11.17 -19.39 -2.42
C ILE A 125 -9.88 -19.96 -1.83
N ASP A 126 -9.06 -19.10 -1.22
CA ASP A 126 -7.74 -19.43 -0.69
C ASP A 126 -7.74 -19.48 0.85
N GLU A 127 -7.97 -20.66 1.41
CA GLU A 127 -7.96 -20.89 2.87
C GLU A 127 -6.65 -20.47 3.53
N ASP A 128 -5.53 -20.59 2.82
CA ASP A 128 -4.22 -20.25 3.35
C ASP A 128 -4.12 -18.76 3.70
N VAL A 129 -4.75 -17.87 2.91
CA VAL A 129 -4.79 -16.42 3.20
C VAL A 129 -5.51 -16.16 4.51
N ILE A 130 -6.60 -16.89 4.79
CA ILE A 130 -7.35 -16.76 6.05
C ILE A 130 -6.48 -17.16 7.24
N GLN A 131 -5.79 -18.30 7.14
CA GLN A 131 -4.98 -18.82 8.24
C GLN A 131 -3.76 -17.93 8.52
N VAL A 132 -3.10 -17.46 7.46
CA VAL A 132 -1.97 -16.53 7.54
C VAL A 132 -2.44 -15.20 8.17
N SER A 133 -3.59 -14.68 7.76
CA SER A 133 -4.12 -13.42 8.28
C SER A 133 -4.54 -13.52 9.74
N LYS A 134 -5.18 -14.63 10.16
CA LYS A 134 -5.46 -14.89 11.58
C LYS A 134 -4.21 -14.90 12.45
N LYS A 135 -3.09 -15.40 11.91
CA LYS A 135 -1.83 -15.55 12.64
C LYS A 135 -1.03 -14.25 12.70
N PHE A 136 -0.93 -13.53 11.59
CA PHE A 136 -0.01 -12.39 11.47
C PHE A 136 -0.71 -11.02 11.38
N LEU A 137 -2.03 -11.00 11.19
CA LEU A 137 -2.87 -9.80 11.13
C LEU A 137 -4.11 -9.93 12.06
N PRO A 138 -3.93 -10.27 13.35
CA PRO A 138 -5.04 -10.63 14.23
C PRO A 138 -6.05 -9.49 14.46
N SER A 139 -5.64 -8.23 14.32
CA SER A 139 -6.51 -7.05 14.44
C SER A 139 -7.49 -6.90 13.27
N MET A 140 -7.10 -7.31 12.05
CA MET A 140 -7.99 -7.38 10.88
C MET A 140 -8.84 -8.65 10.94
N ALA A 141 -8.22 -9.78 11.22
CA ALA A 141 -8.87 -11.09 11.23
C ALA A 141 -9.85 -11.33 12.41
N VAL A 142 -10.04 -10.37 13.31
CA VAL A 142 -10.93 -10.51 14.48
C VAL A 142 -12.40 -10.81 14.08
N GLY A 143 -12.81 -10.39 12.88
CA GLY A 143 -14.14 -10.67 12.33
C GLY A 143 -14.45 -12.17 12.22
N TYR A 144 -13.42 -13.02 12.05
CA TYR A 144 -13.60 -14.48 11.95
C TYR A 144 -14.10 -15.15 13.23
N SER A 145 -14.05 -14.46 14.38
CA SER A 145 -14.61 -14.94 15.64
C SER A 145 -16.06 -14.51 15.88
N SER A 146 -16.66 -13.76 14.95
CA SER A 146 -18.04 -13.27 15.07
C SER A 146 -19.05 -14.41 14.95
N SER A 147 -20.04 -14.43 15.84
CA SER A 147 -21.17 -15.36 15.76
C SER A 147 -22.10 -15.12 14.56
N LYS A 148 -21.95 -13.98 13.86
CA LYS A 148 -22.72 -13.65 12.65
C LYS A 148 -22.16 -14.29 11.39
N LEU A 149 -20.93 -14.81 11.42
CA LEU A 149 -20.22 -15.31 10.24
C LEU A 149 -20.59 -16.75 9.92
N THR A 150 -20.91 -16.99 8.65
CA THR A 150 -20.80 -18.31 7.99
C THR A 150 -19.65 -18.23 6.97
N LEU A 151 -18.55 -18.93 7.24
CA LEU A 151 -17.40 -18.98 6.34
C LEU A 151 -17.58 -20.12 5.32
N HIS A 152 -17.46 -19.80 4.04
CA HIS A 152 -17.43 -20.75 2.94
C HIS A 152 -16.06 -20.68 2.25
N VAL A 153 -15.30 -21.77 2.31
CA VAL A 153 -14.03 -21.89 1.58
C VAL A 153 -14.32 -22.54 0.23
N GLY A 154 -14.28 -21.77 -0.85
CA GLY A 154 -14.69 -22.24 -2.17
C GLY A 154 -14.82 -21.15 -3.23
N ASP A 155 -15.34 -21.54 -4.39
CA ASP A 155 -15.53 -20.63 -5.53
C ASP A 155 -16.77 -19.75 -5.32
N GLY A 156 -16.57 -18.43 -5.26
CA GLY A 156 -17.63 -17.44 -5.12
C GLY A 156 -18.66 -17.44 -6.26
N PHE A 157 -18.26 -17.80 -7.49
CA PHE A 157 -19.17 -17.88 -8.62
C PHE A 157 -20.14 -19.06 -8.45
N GLU A 158 -19.63 -20.24 -8.09
CA GLU A 158 -20.47 -21.42 -7.83
C GLU A 158 -21.38 -21.21 -6.63
N PHE A 159 -20.86 -20.58 -5.57
CA PHE A 159 -21.64 -20.22 -4.41
C PHE A 159 -22.82 -19.31 -4.77
N MET A 160 -22.59 -18.24 -5.53
CA MET A 160 -23.65 -17.33 -5.95
C MET A 160 -24.65 -17.98 -6.92
N LYS A 161 -24.21 -18.88 -7.81
CA LYS A 161 -25.12 -19.64 -8.69
C LYS A 161 -26.16 -20.42 -7.88
N GLN A 162 -25.76 -20.96 -6.73
CA GLN A 162 -26.62 -21.74 -5.83
C GLN A 162 -27.49 -20.89 -4.88
N ASN A 163 -27.19 -19.59 -4.74
CA ASN A 163 -27.82 -18.70 -3.76
C ASN A 163 -28.41 -17.45 -4.45
N GLN A 164 -29.46 -17.66 -5.25
CA GLN A 164 -30.20 -16.57 -5.93
C GLN A 164 -31.14 -15.86 -4.95
N ASP A 165 -31.35 -14.54 -5.12
CA ASP A 165 -32.26 -13.71 -4.31
C ASP A 165 -32.04 -13.82 -2.79
N ALA A 166 -30.79 -13.99 -2.36
CA ALA A 166 -30.45 -14.38 -1.00
C ALA A 166 -29.94 -13.22 -0.12
N PHE A 167 -29.31 -12.21 -0.72
CA PHE A 167 -28.53 -11.20 0.00
C PHE A 167 -29.05 -9.78 -0.20
N ASP A 168 -29.02 -8.98 0.87
CA ASP A 168 -29.38 -7.56 0.85
C ASP A 168 -28.19 -6.72 0.34
N VAL A 169 -26.97 -7.11 0.74
CA VAL A 169 -25.73 -6.46 0.30
C VAL A 169 -24.71 -7.50 -0.15
N ILE A 170 -24.05 -7.27 -1.28
CA ILE A 170 -22.89 -8.04 -1.74
C ILE A 170 -21.67 -7.12 -1.81
N ILE A 171 -20.57 -7.52 -1.17
CA ILE A 171 -19.28 -6.82 -1.24
C ILE A 171 -18.28 -7.74 -1.93
N THR A 172 -17.62 -7.26 -2.98
CA THR A 172 -16.49 -7.97 -3.60
C THR A 172 -15.20 -7.25 -3.24
N ASP A 173 -14.42 -7.90 -2.36
CA ASP A 173 -13.08 -7.49 -1.94
C ASP A 173 -12.07 -8.38 -2.65
N SER A 174 -11.57 -7.89 -3.78
CA SER A 174 -10.78 -8.65 -4.74
C SER A 174 -9.44 -8.00 -4.99
N SER A 175 -8.44 -8.79 -5.37
CA SER A 175 -7.21 -8.25 -5.96
C SER A 175 -7.47 -7.52 -7.28
N ASP A 176 -6.49 -6.73 -7.70
CA ASP A 176 -6.49 -5.98 -8.97
C ASP A 176 -6.84 -6.88 -10.18
N PRO A 177 -7.36 -6.35 -11.30
CA PRO A 177 -7.87 -7.10 -12.47
C PRO A 177 -6.76 -7.79 -13.28
N MET A 178 -6.04 -8.73 -12.65
CA MET A 178 -4.96 -9.51 -13.21
C MET A 178 -5.21 -10.99 -12.97
N GLY A 179 -4.85 -11.82 -13.95
CA GLY A 179 -4.99 -13.27 -13.84
C GLY A 179 -6.44 -13.69 -13.56
N PRO A 180 -6.70 -14.60 -12.59
CA PRO A 180 -8.05 -15.06 -12.26
C PRO A 180 -9.02 -13.95 -11.81
N ALA A 181 -8.50 -12.86 -11.22
CA ALA A 181 -9.35 -11.77 -10.74
C ALA A 181 -9.96 -10.94 -11.88
N GLU A 182 -9.43 -10.99 -13.11
CA GLU A 182 -9.96 -10.26 -14.27
C GLU A 182 -11.45 -10.57 -14.53
N SER A 183 -11.91 -11.79 -14.24
CA SER A 183 -13.32 -12.16 -14.40
C SER A 183 -14.27 -11.43 -13.46
N LEU A 184 -13.78 -10.91 -12.32
CA LEU A 184 -14.57 -10.16 -11.35
C LEU A 184 -14.91 -8.75 -11.85
N PHE A 185 -14.26 -8.29 -12.91
CA PHE A 185 -14.46 -6.97 -13.51
C PHE A 185 -15.29 -7.01 -14.81
N LYS A 186 -15.92 -8.16 -15.12
CA LYS A 186 -16.70 -8.38 -16.36
C LYS A 186 -18.21 -8.33 -16.11
N GLU A 187 -18.97 -7.95 -17.14
CA GLU A 187 -20.44 -7.86 -17.11
C GLU A 187 -21.11 -9.15 -16.61
N SER A 188 -20.59 -10.32 -16.98
CA SER A 188 -21.10 -11.63 -16.56
C SER A 188 -21.08 -11.84 -15.04
N TYR A 189 -20.08 -11.29 -14.34
CA TYR A 189 -19.98 -11.37 -12.89
C TYR A 189 -20.99 -10.45 -12.20
N TYR A 190 -21.15 -9.21 -12.70
CA TYR A 190 -22.17 -8.29 -12.21
C TYR A 190 -23.59 -8.78 -12.46
N GLN A 191 -23.83 -9.47 -13.59
CA GLN A 191 -25.09 -10.14 -13.85
C GLN A 191 -25.35 -11.26 -12.83
N LEU A 192 -24.33 -12.03 -12.45
CA LEU A 192 -24.45 -13.07 -11.42
C LEU A 192 -24.71 -12.48 -10.02
N MET A 193 -24.01 -11.40 -9.65
CA MET A 193 -24.30 -10.69 -8.39
C MET A 193 -25.72 -10.12 -8.37
N LYS A 194 -26.19 -9.55 -9.49
CA LYS A 194 -27.55 -9.03 -9.62
C LYS A 194 -28.62 -10.09 -9.34
N THR A 195 -28.39 -11.33 -9.76
CA THR A 195 -29.34 -12.43 -9.54
C THR A 195 -29.26 -12.97 -8.11
N ALA A 196 -28.09 -12.90 -7.46
CA ALA A 196 -27.92 -13.24 -6.03
C ALA A 196 -28.49 -12.17 -5.06
N LEU A 197 -28.58 -10.90 -5.49
CA LEU A 197 -29.17 -9.79 -4.73
C LEU A 197 -30.70 -9.86 -4.67
N LYS A 198 -31.27 -9.43 -3.54
CA LYS A 198 -32.71 -9.16 -3.40
C LYS A 198 -33.18 -7.96 -4.22
N GLU A 199 -34.49 -7.75 -4.32
CA GLU A 199 -35.08 -6.66 -5.11
C GLU A 199 -34.55 -5.25 -4.75
N ASP A 200 -34.30 -4.97 -3.48
CA ASP A 200 -33.73 -3.70 -3.00
C ASP A 200 -32.21 -3.75 -2.80
N GLY A 201 -31.57 -4.84 -3.24
CA GLY A 201 -30.19 -5.14 -2.92
C GLY A 201 -29.17 -4.19 -3.55
N ILE A 202 -28.05 -4.03 -2.84
CA ILE A 202 -26.92 -3.18 -3.21
C ILE A 202 -25.66 -4.04 -3.35
N LEU A 203 -24.82 -3.75 -4.35
CA LEU A 203 -23.45 -4.27 -4.39
C LEU A 203 -22.42 -3.14 -4.33
N CYS A 204 -21.26 -3.48 -3.79
CA CYS A 204 -20.05 -2.66 -3.77
C CYS A 204 -18.86 -3.53 -4.18
N CYS A 205 -18.14 -3.12 -5.22
CA CYS A 205 -16.94 -3.80 -5.67
C CYS A 205 -15.77 -2.82 -5.68
N GLN A 206 -14.54 -3.34 -5.59
CA GLN A 206 -13.36 -2.58 -5.96
C GLN A 206 -13.53 -1.95 -7.37
N GLY A 207 -13.22 -0.67 -7.48
CA GLY A 207 -13.45 0.15 -8.67
C GLY A 207 -12.19 0.76 -9.28
N GLU A 208 -11.01 0.33 -8.85
CA GLU A 208 -9.70 0.79 -9.37
C GLU A 208 -9.44 2.30 -9.22
N CYS A 209 -8.23 2.77 -9.55
CA CYS A 209 -7.87 4.19 -9.41
C CYS A 209 -8.24 5.03 -10.64
N GLN A 210 -8.98 6.13 -10.44
CA GLN A 210 -9.33 7.10 -11.49
C GLN A 210 -8.13 7.76 -12.20
N TRP A 211 -6.94 7.81 -11.59
CA TRP A 211 -5.72 8.35 -12.22
C TRP A 211 -5.04 7.36 -13.16
N LEU A 212 -5.19 6.06 -12.89
CA LEU A 212 -4.48 5.00 -13.61
C LEU A 212 -5.40 4.24 -14.57
N HIS A 213 -6.66 4.03 -14.17
CA HIS A 213 -7.58 3.06 -14.77
C HIS A 213 -8.89 3.71 -15.25
N LEU A 214 -8.84 4.98 -15.68
CA LEU A 214 -10.03 5.75 -16.05
C LEU A 214 -10.86 5.10 -17.17
N ASP A 215 -10.22 4.43 -18.14
CA ASP A 215 -10.93 3.77 -19.23
C ASP A 215 -11.63 2.48 -18.79
N LEU A 216 -11.00 1.69 -17.93
CA LEU A 216 -11.64 0.53 -17.29
C LEU A 216 -12.87 0.95 -16.48
N ILE A 217 -12.76 2.03 -15.69
CA ILE A 217 -13.87 2.57 -14.90
C ILE A 217 -15.05 3.00 -15.80
N LYS A 218 -14.78 3.57 -16.99
CA LYS A 218 -15.84 3.91 -17.96
C LYS A 218 -16.55 2.67 -18.46
N GLU A 219 -15.80 1.64 -18.85
CA GLU A 219 -16.34 0.39 -19.35
C GLU A 219 -17.21 -0.29 -18.29
N MET A 220 -16.69 -0.41 -17.07
CA MET A 220 -17.42 -0.93 -15.91
C MET A 220 -18.73 -0.18 -15.67
N ARG A 221 -18.66 1.15 -15.60
CA ARG A 221 -19.87 1.96 -15.41
C ARG A 221 -20.86 1.81 -16.54
N GLN A 222 -20.40 1.67 -17.79
CA GLN A 222 -21.26 1.52 -18.95
C GLN A 222 -22.08 0.23 -18.90
N PHE A 223 -21.44 -0.91 -18.66
CA PHE A 223 -22.18 -2.17 -18.55
C PHE A 223 -22.98 -2.23 -17.24
N CYS A 224 -22.47 -1.71 -16.12
CA CYS A 224 -23.23 -1.65 -14.87
C CYS A 224 -24.53 -0.87 -15.04
N LYS A 225 -24.54 0.23 -15.82
CA LYS A 225 -25.76 0.98 -16.13
C LYS A 225 -26.73 0.24 -17.04
N ALA A 226 -26.27 -0.71 -17.83
CA ALA A 226 -27.15 -1.61 -18.58
C ALA A 226 -27.82 -2.63 -17.65
N LEU A 227 -27.13 -3.00 -16.55
CA LEU A 227 -27.61 -3.99 -15.59
C LEU A 227 -28.44 -3.40 -14.44
N PHE A 228 -28.10 -2.23 -13.91
CA PHE A 228 -28.69 -1.66 -12.71
C PHE A 228 -29.28 -0.27 -12.96
N PRO A 229 -30.43 0.06 -12.35
CA PRO A 229 -31.03 1.38 -12.48
C PRO A 229 -30.19 2.51 -11.84
N VAL A 230 -29.40 2.20 -10.80
CA VAL A 230 -28.54 3.17 -10.12
C VAL A 230 -27.12 2.65 -10.07
N VAL A 231 -26.18 3.46 -10.55
CA VAL A 231 -24.73 3.17 -10.55
C VAL A 231 -23.95 4.45 -10.23
N ASP A 232 -23.13 4.41 -9.19
CA ASP A 232 -22.22 5.49 -8.80
C ASP A 232 -20.81 4.95 -8.55
N TYR A 233 -19.85 5.87 -8.59
CA TYR A 233 -18.45 5.61 -8.31
C TYR A 233 -18.00 6.49 -7.15
N ALA A 234 -17.35 5.88 -6.17
CA ALA A 234 -16.73 6.54 -5.03
C ALA A 234 -15.23 6.24 -5.01
N TYR A 235 -14.45 7.00 -4.23
CA TYR A 235 -13.04 6.69 -3.99
C TYR A 235 -12.62 7.07 -2.57
N CYS A 236 -11.53 6.47 -2.10
CA CYS A 236 -10.83 6.90 -0.90
C CYS A 236 -9.32 7.01 -1.14
N THR A 237 -8.61 7.57 -0.17
CA THR A 237 -7.15 7.68 -0.20
C THR A 237 -6.52 6.61 0.66
N ILE A 238 -5.58 5.86 0.10
CA ILE A 238 -4.80 4.83 0.80
C ILE A 238 -3.33 5.00 0.42
N PRO A 239 -2.46 5.46 1.35
CA PRO A 239 -1.07 5.78 1.05
C PRO A 239 -0.26 4.65 0.42
N THR A 240 -0.54 3.40 0.78
CA THR A 240 0.16 2.21 0.28
C THR A 240 -0.39 1.65 -1.01
N TYR A 241 -1.52 2.15 -1.52
CA TYR A 241 -1.95 1.79 -2.87
C TYR A 241 -1.16 2.63 -3.90
N PRO A 242 -0.72 2.04 -5.02
CA PRO A 242 -0.10 2.79 -6.10
C PRO A 242 -0.98 3.97 -6.55
N SER A 243 -0.40 5.17 -6.66
CA SER A 243 -1.07 6.49 -6.84
C SER A 243 -1.79 7.10 -5.61
N GLY A 244 -1.90 6.38 -4.51
CA GLY A 244 -2.46 6.88 -3.24
C GLY A 244 -3.99 6.93 -3.18
N GLN A 245 -4.70 6.38 -4.17
CA GLN A 245 -6.17 6.37 -4.25
C GLN A 245 -6.71 5.05 -4.80
N ILE A 246 -7.87 4.63 -4.31
CA ILE A 246 -8.60 3.46 -4.81
C ILE A 246 -10.11 3.76 -4.89
N GLY A 247 -10.76 3.20 -5.90
CA GLY A 247 -12.18 3.42 -6.21
C GLY A 247 -13.09 2.30 -5.75
N PHE A 248 -14.39 2.58 -5.76
CA PHE A 248 -15.48 1.65 -5.47
C PHE A 248 -16.60 1.82 -6.49
N MET A 249 -17.06 0.71 -7.09
CA MET A 249 -18.20 0.68 -7.99
C MET A 249 -19.44 0.23 -7.22
N LEU A 250 -20.44 1.11 -7.09
CA LEU A 250 -21.68 0.84 -6.37
C LEU A 250 -22.85 0.72 -7.33
N CYS A 251 -23.64 -0.35 -7.18
CA CYS A 251 -24.84 -0.57 -7.98
C CYS A 251 -26.02 -0.95 -7.09
N SER A 252 -27.22 -0.48 -7.42
CA SER A 252 -28.45 -0.82 -6.70
C SER A 252 -29.53 -1.30 -7.65
N LYS A 253 -30.30 -2.32 -7.24
CA LYS A 253 -31.51 -2.75 -7.93
C LYS A 253 -32.70 -1.81 -7.65
N ASN A 254 -32.63 -1.02 -6.59
CA ASN A 254 -33.66 -0.04 -6.25
C ASN A 254 -33.41 1.30 -6.98
N PRO A 255 -34.33 1.74 -7.88
CA PRO A 255 -34.18 2.99 -8.62
C PRO A 255 -34.22 4.26 -7.75
N SER A 256 -34.67 4.15 -6.49
CA SER A 256 -34.71 5.26 -5.53
C SER A 256 -33.44 5.41 -4.68
N THR A 257 -32.47 4.50 -4.80
CA THR A 257 -31.22 4.58 -4.05
C THR A 257 -30.42 5.84 -4.43
N ASN A 258 -29.93 6.56 -3.42
CA ASN A 258 -28.97 7.64 -3.59
C ASN A 258 -27.70 7.31 -2.80
N PHE A 259 -26.67 6.84 -3.49
CA PHE A 259 -25.40 6.50 -2.84
C PHE A 259 -24.67 7.72 -2.28
N ARG A 260 -24.94 8.92 -2.78
CA ARG A 260 -24.21 10.13 -2.36
C ARG A 260 -24.61 10.63 -0.99
N GLU A 261 -25.76 10.19 -0.49
CA GLU A 261 -26.30 10.59 0.80
C GLU A 261 -26.60 9.32 1.63
N PRO A 262 -25.84 9.07 2.72
CA PRO A 262 -26.06 7.89 3.54
C PRO A 262 -27.44 7.94 4.21
N LEU A 263 -28.21 6.85 4.09
CA LEU A 263 -29.49 6.69 4.79
C LEU A 263 -29.30 6.52 6.29
N GLN A 264 -28.26 5.79 6.68
CA GLN A 264 -27.86 5.63 8.08
C GLN A 264 -26.77 6.63 8.42
N LEU A 265 -27.17 7.77 8.98
CA LEU A 265 -26.25 8.76 9.52
C LEU A 265 -25.64 8.25 10.82
N LEU A 266 -24.37 7.87 10.79
CA LEU A 266 -23.65 7.49 11.99
C LEU A 266 -23.35 8.75 12.81
N MET A 267 -23.92 8.82 14.01
CA MET A 267 -23.58 9.85 14.99
C MET A 267 -22.16 9.62 15.53
N GLN A 268 -21.52 10.67 16.04
CA GLN A 268 -20.17 10.60 16.62
C GLN A 268 -20.02 9.45 17.64
N LYS A 269 -21.03 9.23 18.48
CA LYS A 269 -21.05 8.12 19.44
C LYS A 269 -20.98 6.74 18.77
N GLN A 270 -21.68 6.54 17.64
CA GLN A 270 -21.66 5.27 16.91
C GLN A 270 -20.33 5.07 16.19
N VAL A 271 -19.73 6.15 15.65
CA VAL A 271 -18.39 6.13 15.06
C VAL A 271 -17.35 5.67 16.11
N GLU A 272 -17.45 6.18 17.34
CA GLU A 272 -16.59 5.79 18.47
C GLU A 272 -16.86 4.36 18.95
N GLU A 273 -18.12 3.95 19.09
CA GLU A 273 -18.50 2.58 19.48
C GLU A 273 -18.02 1.53 18.47
N MET A 274 -18.08 1.84 17.17
CA MET A 274 -17.58 1.00 16.08
C MET A 274 -16.07 1.13 15.86
N GLN A 275 -15.40 2.04 16.58
CA GLN A 275 -13.97 2.33 16.48
C GLN A 275 -13.51 2.65 15.04
N LEU A 276 -14.32 3.42 14.30
CA LEU A 276 -13.99 3.84 12.94
C LEU A 276 -12.93 4.95 12.97
N LYS A 277 -11.91 4.82 12.12
CA LYS A 277 -10.75 5.73 12.04
C LYS A 277 -10.82 6.67 10.84
N TYR A 278 -11.52 6.27 9.77
CA TYR A 278 -11.59 7.02 8.51
C TYR A 278 -13.03 7.37 8.12
N TYR A 279 -13.95 6.41 8.23
CA TYR A 279 -15.32 6.61 7.81
C TYR A 279 -16.11 7.48 8.80
N ASN A 280 -16.79 8.48 8.24
CA ASN A 280 -17.92 9.17 8.86
C ASN A 280 -18.86 9.65 7.74
N SER A 281 -20.04 10.16 8.12
CA SER A 281 -21.07 10.58 7.15
C SER A 281 -20.59 11.67 6.18
N ASP A 282 -19.65 12.53 6.57
CA ASP A 282 -19.11 13.57 5.70
C ASP A 282 -18.08 13.01 4.72
N VAL A 283 -17.23 12.09 5.17
CA VAL A 283 -16.31 11.33 4.31
C VAL A 283 -17.07 10.49 3.29
N HIS A 284 -18.20 9.89 3.68
CA HIS A 284 -19.11 9.20 2.76
C HIS A 284 -19.53 10.13 1.62
N ARG A 285 -20.08 11.31 1.92
CA ARG A 285 -20.49 12.29 0.88
C ARG A 285 -19.31 12.73 0.02
N ALA A 286 -18.17 13.01 0.65
CA ALA A 286 -16.96 13.47 -0.03
C ALA A 286 -16.40 12.43 -1.01
N ALA A 287 -16.56 11.14 -0.74
CA ALA A 287 -16.07 10.05 -1.59
C ALA A 287 -16.69 10.06 -3.01
N PHE A 288 -17.86 10.67 -3.18
CA PHE A 288 -18.53 10.84 -4.48
C PHE A 288 -18.20 12.18 -5.18
N VAL A 289 -17.36 13.02 -4.57
CA VAL A 289 -16.92 14.30 -5.14
C VAL A 289 -15.67 14.09 -5.97
N LEU A 290 -15.86 14.04 -7.29
CA LEU A 290 -14.83 13.61 -8.22
C LEU A 290 -14.11 14.81 -8.89
N PRO A 291 -12.79 14.70 -9.14
CA PRO A 291 -12.05 15.72 -9.88
C PRO A 291 -12.63 15.96 -11.27
N GLU A 292 -12.43 17.18 -11.78
CA GLU A 292 -13.05 17.61 -13.03
C GLU A 292 -12.66 16.76 -14.25
N PHE A 293 -11.43 16.23 -14.29
CA PHE A 293 -11.00 15.34 -15.38
C PHE A 293 -11.77 14.01 -15.37
N ALA A 294 -11.96 13.40 -14.18
CA ALA A 294 -12.72 12.19 -14.01
C ALA A 294 -14.20 12.43 -14.34
N ARG A 295 -14.76 13.58 -13.89
CA ARG A 295 -16.13 13.98 -14.18
C ARG A 295 -16.40 14.17 -15.68
N LYS A 296 -15.51 14.88 -16.40
CA LYS A 296 -15.62 15.17 -17.85
C LYS A 296 -15.51 13.94 -18.73
N SER A 297 -14.75 12.95 -18.29
CA SER A 297 -14.45 11.76 -19.08
C SER A 297 -15.65 10.82 -19.32
N GLY A 298 -16.84 11.14 -18.77
CA GLY A 298 -18.01 10.25 -18.82
C GLY A 298 -17.91 9.05 -17.87
N ALA A 299 -16.73 8.79 -17.31
CA ALA A 299 -16.48 7.77 -16.29
C ALA A 299 -17.35 7.98 -15.04
N CYS A 300 -17.79 9.22 -14.77
CA CYS A 300 -18.23 9.60 -13.43
C CYS A 300 -19.26 10.75 -13.34
N GLY A 301 -19.66 11.39 -14.45
CA GLY A 301 -20.61 12.52 -14.44
C GLY A 301 -22.10 12.14 -14.53
N VAL A 302 -22.97 13.00 -13.98
CA VAL A 302 -24.42 13.11 -14.26
C VAL A 302 -24.59 14.14 -15.38
N LEU A 303 -25.41 13.84 -16.39
CA LEU A 303 -25.87 14.82 -17.38
C LEU A 303 -26.67 15.91 -16.66
N VAL A 304 -26.10 17.10 -16.50
CA VAL A 304 -26.86 18.29 -16.08
C VAL A 304 -27.55 18.86 -17.33
N PRO A 305 -28.86 19.15 -17.29
CA PRO A 305 -29.55 19.78 -18.41
C PRO A 305 -29.10 21.24 -18.54
N GLN A 306 -28.45 21.60 -19.65
CA GLN A 306 -28.23 22.99 -19.99
C GLN A 306 -29.55 23.63 -20.45
N LEU A 307 -30.02 24.60 -19.65
CA LEU A 307 -31.01 25.60 -20.04
C LEU A 307 -30.50 26.42 -21.25
N GLY A 308 -31.42 26.72 -22.17
CA GLY A 308 -31.21 27.36 -23.48
C GLY A 308 -30.49 28.71 -23.45
N ILE A 309 -29.97 29.22 -24.57
CA ILE A 309 -30.67 29.79 -25.74
C ILE A 309 -29.55 29.93 -26.81
N GLU A 310 -29.66 29.55 -28.09
CA GLU A 310 -30.37 30.25 -29.18
C GLU A 310 -30.33 29.40 -30.48
N LYS A 311 -31.46 29.31 -31.20
CA LYS A 311 -31.66 28.75 -32.57
C LYS A 311 -31.30 29.81 -33.62
N PRO A 312 -30.97 29.52 -34.92
CA PRO A 312 -31.91 28.96 -35.94
C PRO A 312 -31.20 28.08 -37.03
N TYR A 313 -31.79 27.24 -37.88
CA TYR A 313 -33.04 27.22 -38.66
C TYR A 313 -33.47 25.77 -38.96
N PRO A 314 -34.75 25.54 -39.32
CA PRO A 314 -35.29 24.20 -39.56
C PRO A 314 -35.24 23.83 -41.05
N LEU A 315 -34.85 22.60 -41.35
CA LEU A 315 -35.30 21.92 -42.57
C LEU A 315 -36.04 20.65 -42.15
N HIS A 316 -37.36 20.74 -42.34
CA HIS A 316 -38.29 19.65 -42.19
C HIS A 316 -38.14 18.66 -43.35
N TRP A 317 -37.90 17.40 -43.04
CA TRP A 317 -38.42 16.29 -43.82
C TRP A 317 -39.01 15.26 -42.86
N LYS A 318 -40.34 15.29 -42.76
CA LYS A 318 -41.14 14.19 -42.24
C LYS A 318 -40.95 13.01 -43.18
N LEU A 319 -40.24 11.96 -42.74
CA LEU A 319 -40.40 10.65 -43.35
C LEU A 319 -41.70 10.05 -42.82
N ARG A 320 -42.72 10.15 -43.67
CA ARG A 320 -43.89 9.28 -43.63
C ARG A 320 -43.39 7.84 -43.67
N VAL A 321 -43.82 7.03 -42.72
CA VAL A 321 -43.84 5.57 -42.86
C VAL A 321 -44.81 5.26 -43.99
N LEU A 322 -44.26 5.14 -45.21
CA LEU A 322 -44.89 4.43 -46.30
C LEU A 322 -44.53 2.97 -46.12
N THR A 323 -45.47 2.19 -45.59
CA THR A 323 -45.48 0.74 -45.77
C THR A 323 -45.69 0.43 -47.25
N ILE A 324 -44.61 0.49 -48.01
CA ILE A 324 -44.46 -0.27 -49.25
C ILE A 324 -43.18 -1.06 -49.03
N GLY A 325 -43.33 -2.22 -48.37
CA GLY A 325 -42.28 -3.22 -48.44
C GLY A 325 -42.10 -3.59 -49.91
N PRO A 326 -40.86 -3.72 -50.41
CA PRO A 326 -40.65 -4.49 -51.63
C PRO A 326 -41.25 -5.89 -51.39
N PRO A 327 -41.76 -6.59 -52.42
CA PRO A 327 -42.11 -7.98 -52.23
C PRO A 327 -40.87 -8.66 -51.63
N GLY A 328 -41.03 -9.26 -50.46
CA GLY A 328 -39.96 -10.04 -49.85
C GLY A 328 -39.39 -11.01 -50.87
N PRO A 329 -38.12 -11.42 -50.75
CA PRO A 329 -37.52 -12.37 -51.69
C PRO A 329 -38.49 -13.53 -51.83
N GLN A 330 -39.06 -13.67 -53.02
CA GLN A 330 -39.97 -14.74 -53.34
C GLN A 330 -39.09 -15.99 -53.23
N TRP A 331 -39.20 -16.71 -52.12
CA TRP A 331 -38.48 -17.96 -51.93
C TRP A 331 -38.66 -18.76 -53.21
N PRO A 332 -37.56 -19.18 -53.88
CA PRO A 332 -37.68 -19.90 -55.13
C PRO A 332 -38.63 -21.06 -54.89
N LYS A 333 -39.65 -21.19 -55.75
CA LYS A 333 -40.62 -22.29 -55.65
C LYS A 333 -39.80 -23.56 -55.46
N PRO A 334 -40.07 -24.38 -54.44
CA PRO A 334 -39.23 -25.53 -54.15
C PRO A 334 -39.15 -26.40 -55.41
N VAL A 335 -37.94 -26.50 -55.97
CA VAL A 335 -37.69 -27.17 -57.25
C VAL A 335 -37.52 -28.65 -56.94
N PHE A 336 -38.65 -29.33 -56.74
CA PHE A 336 -38.73 -30.78 -56.72
C PHE A 336 -39.93 -31.21 -57.53
N GLY A 337 -39.88 -32.41 -58.10
CA GLY A 337 -40.98 -32.91 -58.90
C GLY A 337 -40.85 -34.37 -59.26
N ARG A 338 -41.95 -34.88 -59.81
CA ARG A 338 -42.07 -36.25 -60.29
C ARG A 338 -42.18 -36.22 -61.81
N LEU A 339 -41.39 -37.06 -62.47
CA LEU A 339 -41.46 -37.33 -63.90
C LEU A 339 -41.93 -38.77 -64.09
N ALA A 340 -42.80 -39.00 -65.08
CA ALA A 340 -43.22 -40.34 -65.42
C ALA A 340 -43.43 -40.45 -66.93
N SER A 341 -43.26 -41.67 -67.46
CA SER A 341 -43.62 -41.96 -68.86
C SER A 341 -45.13 -41.75 -69.09
N PRO A 342 -45.56 -41.35 -70.29
CA PRO A 342 -46.97 -41.23 -70.63
C PRO A 342 -47.72 -42.55 -70.40
N GLY A 343 -48.78 -42.53 -69.59
CA GLY A 343 -49.58 -43.72 -69.28
C GLY A 343 -49.22 -44.43 -67.99
N PHE A 344 -48.09 -44.12 -67.34
CA PHE A 344 -47.66 -44.78 -66.10
C PHE A 344 -48.73 -44.70 -64.98
N PRO A 345 -49.07 -45.80 -64.28
CA PRO A 345 -48.35 -47.08 -64.22
C PRO A 345 -48.71 -48.11 -65.32
N ASP A 346 -49.60 -47.75 -66.24
CA ASP A 346 -49.94 -48.59 -67.39
C ASP A 346 -48.88 -48.49 -68.49
N GLN A 347 -48.99 -49.33 -69.53
CA GLN A 347 -48.04 -49.39 -70.63
C GLN A 347 -47.98 -48.07 -71.42
N TYR A 348 -46.78 -47.64 -71.80
CA TYR A 348 -46.62 -46.47 -72.65
C TYR A 348 -46.91 -46.81 -74.12
N ALA A 349 -47.46 -45.85 -74.86
CA ALA A 349 -47.78 -46.03 -76.28
C ALA A 349 -46.53 -45.91 -77.18
N ASN A 350 -46.61 -46.45 -78.40
CA ASN A 350 -45.59 -46.26 -79.44
C ASN A 350 -45.60 -44.80 -79.95
N ASN A 351 -44.49 -44.36 -80.54
CA ASN A 351 -44.27 -43.05 -81.15
C ASN A 351 -44.50 -41.87 -80.18
N GLN A 352 -44.12 -42.03 -78.91
CA GLN A 352 -44.19 -40.96 -77.92
C GLN A 352 -42.86 -40.27 -77.78
N GLU A 353 -42.87 -38.95 -77.67
CA GLU A 353 -41.70 -38.18 -77.26
C GLU A 353 -42.10 -37.15 -76.21
N ARG A 354 -41.41 -37.15 -75.07
CA ARG A 354 -41.58 -36.17 -74.00
C ARG A 354 -40.23 -35.61 -73.60
N ARG A 355 -40.18 -34.29 -73.45
CA ARG A 355 -38.99 -33.56 -73.01
C ARG A 355 -39.33 -32.70 -71.81
N TRP A 356 -38.51 -32.78 -70.77
CA TRP A 356 -38.59 -31.96 -69.57
C TRP A 356 -37.29 -31.17 -69.42
N ALA A 357 -37.38 -29.85 -69.47
CA ALA A 357 -36.27 -28.96 -69.18
C ALA A 357 -36.35 -28.51 -67.72
N LEU A 358 -35.50 -29.08 -66.87
CA LEU A 358 -35.45 -28.80 -65.45
C LEU A 358 -34.45 -27.66 -65.20
N THR A 359 -34.86 -26.65 -64.43
CA THR A 359 -34.02 -25.50 -64.08
C THR A 359 -34.15 -25.19 -62.58
N ALA A 360 -33.01 -25.11 -61.89
CA ALA A 360 -32.87 -24.66 -60.52
C ALA A 360 -32.33 -23.21 -60.46
N PRO A 361 -32.45 -22.52 -59.32
CA PRO A 361 -31.81 -21.22 -59.12
C PRO A 361 -30.28 -21.30 -59.21
N PRO A 362 -29.57 -20.18 -59.50
CA PRO A 362 -28.11 -20.11 -59.36
C PRO A 362 -27.66 -20.53 -57.95
N GLY A 363 -26.52 -21.24 -57.85
CA GLY A 363 -26.03 -21.83 -56.60
C GLY A 363 -26.59 -23.22 -56.29
N TYR A 364 -27.49 -23.76 -57.12
CA TYR A 364 -28.04 -25.11 -56.96
C TYR A 364 -27.71 -26.01 -58.15
N ARG A 365 -27.60 -27.31 -57.90
CA ARG A 365 -27.59 -28.40 -58.88
C ARG A 365 -28.87 -29.24 -58.78
N LEU A 366 -29.20 -29.99 -59.82
CA LEU A 366 -30.36 -30.88 -59.86
C LEU A 366 -29.92 -32.33 -59.61
N ARG A 367 -30.56 -32.95 -58.62
CA ARG A 367 -30.45 -34.38 -58.29
C ARG A 367 -31.66 -35.10 -58.89
N LEU A 368 -31.45 -36.18 -59.63
CA LEU A 368 -32.51 -37.00 -60.24
C LEU A 368 -32.25 -38.49 -59.98
N TYR A 369 -33.29 -39.23 -59.59
CA TYR A 369 -33.24 -40.69 -59.39
C TYR A 369 -34.54 -41.35 -59.83
N PHE A 370 -34.48 -42.64 -60.15
CA PHE A 370 -35.64 -43.42 -60.62
C PHE A 370 -36.14 -44.35 -59.52
N THR A 371 -37.46 -44.46 -59.37
CA THR A 371 -38.13 -45.40 -58.44
C THR A 371 -38.69 -46.60 -59.19
N HIS A 372 -39.01 -46.44 -60.47
CA HIS A 372 -39.44 -47.51 -61.37
C HIS A 372 -38.86 -47.28 -62.76
N PHE A 373 -38.38 -48.33 -63.42
CA PHE A 373 -37.84 -48.22 -64.77
C PHE A 373 -37.95 -49.56 -65.52
N GLN A 374 -38.75 -49.58 -66.58
CA GLN A 374 -38.97 -50.72 -67.44
C GLN A 374 -39.31 -50.24 -68.86
N LEU A 375 -38.29 -50.11 -69.70
CA LEU A 375 -38.38 -49.72 -71.11
C LEU A 375 -37.96 -50.85 -72.04
N GLU A 376 -38.27 -50.73 -73.33
CA GLU A 376 -37.78 -51.66 -74.34
C GLU A 376 -36.23 -51.66 -74.39
N PRO A 377 -35.59 -52.83 -74.27
CA PRO A 377 -34.15 -52.96 -74.43
C PRO A 377 -33.73 -52.89 -75.91
N SER A 378 -32.66 -52.14 -76.20
CA SER A 378 -32.07 -52.04 -77.54
C SER A 378 -30.57 -51.73 -77.47
N TYR A 379 -29.81 -52.07 -78.51
CA TYR A 379 -28.37 -51.84 -78.55
C TYR A 379 -28.07 -50.34 -78.39
N LEU A 380 -27.32 -49.98 -77.34
CA LEU A 380 -27.05 -48.57 -76.96
C LEU A 380 -28.31 -47.71 -76.75
N CYS A 381 -29.45 -48.34 -76.44
CA CYS A 381 -30.73 -47.66 -76.19
C CYS A 381 -31.21 -46.82 -77.39
N GLU A 382 -31.09 -47.36 -78.61
CA GLU A 382 -31.42 -46.66 -79.85
C GLU A 382 -32.92 -46.64 -80.20
N TYR A 383 -33.72 -47.56 -79.66
CA TYR A 383 -35.18 -47.60 -79.85
C TYR A 383 -35.89 -46.73 -78.78
N ASP A 384 -36.22 -47.33 -77.64
CA ASP A 384 -36.84 -46.63 -76.51
C ASP A 384 -35.80 -46.21 -75.47
N PHE A 385 -35.83 -44.95 -75.06
CA PHE A 385 -34.85 -44.46 -74.08
C PHE A 385 -35.33 -43.28 -73.23
N VAL A 386 -34.65 -43.12 -72.09
CA VAL A 386 -34.60 -41.89 -71.31
C VAL A 386 -33.18 -41.31 -71.37
N LYS A 387 -33.03 -40.12 -71.94
CA LYS A 387 -31.76 -39.40 -72.07
C LYS A 387 -31.70 -38.21 -71.13
N LEU A 388 -30.61 -38.11 -70.38
CA LEU A 388 -30.28 -37.03 -69.44
C LEU A 388 -29.13 -36.20 -70.02
N SER A 389 -29.32 -34.89 -70.17
CA SER A 389 -28.31 -33.97 -70.69
C SER A 389 -28.27 -32.65 -69.92
N ALA A 390 -27.09 -32.07 -69.75
CA ALA A 390 -26.92 -30.72 -69.22
C ALA A 390 -26.25 -29.84 -70.29
N GLY A 391 -27.04 -29.01 -70.97
CA GLY A 391 -26.58 -28.26 -72.14
C GLY A 391 -26.13 -29.19 -73.26
N THR A 392 -24.88 -29.08 -73.71
CA THR A 392 -24.31 -29.95 -74.76
C THR A 392 -23.73 -31.26 -74.22
N LYS A 393 -23.66 -31.45 -72.89
CA LYS A 393 -23.08 -32.63 -72.27
C LYS A 393 -24.17 -33.68 -71.99
N GLU A 394 -24.07 -34.84 -72.64
CA GLU A 394 -24.89 -36.00 -72.30
C GLU A 394 -24.38 -36.63 -71.00
N LEU A 395 -25.26 -36.80 -70.02
CA LEU A 395 -24.95 -37.41 -68.73
C LEU A 395 -25.22 -38.92 -68.73
N ALA A 396 -26.34 -39.34 -69.34
CA ALA A 396 -26.69 -40.75 -69.52
C ALA A 396 -27.80 -40.93 -70.58
N THR A 397 -27.80 -42.06 -71.28
CA THR A 397 -28.94 -42.57 -72.06
C THR A 397 -29.30 -43.95 -71.52
N LEU A 398 -30.58 -44.16 -71.19
CA LEU A 398 -31.06 -45.26 -70.36
C LEU A 398 -32.20 -46.04 -71.04
N CYS A 399 -32.19 -47.38 -70.96
CA CYS A 399 -33.22 -48.28 -71.50
C CYS A 399 -33.18 -49.66 -70.79
N GLY A 400 -34.09 -50.56 -71.15
CA GLY A 400 -34.20 -51.88 -70.53
C GLY A 400 -34.77 -51.84 -69.10
N SER A 401 -34.76 -52.99 -68.42
CA SER A 401 -35.13 -53.12 -67.00
C SER A 401 -33.94 -53.40 -66.07
N GLU A 402 -32.87 -53.97 -66.62
CA GLU A 402 -31.60 -54.23 -65.93
C GLU A 402 -30.44 -53.87 -66.87
N SER A 403 -29.31 -53.45 -66.33
CA SER A 403 -28.14 -53.08 -67.15
C SER A 403 -27.43 -54.31 -67.69
N THR A 404 -27.07 -54.28 -68.98
CA THR A 404 -26.30 -55.32 -69.68
C THR A 404 -25.01 -54.71 -70.26
N ASP A 405 -24.27 -55.46 -71.08
CA ASP A 405 -23.08 -54.95 -71.79
C ASP A 405 -23.42 -53.92 -72.87
N THR A 406 -24.65 -53.95 -73.40
CA THR A 406 -25.11 -53.03 -74.46
C THR A 406 -26.22 -52.06 -74.02
N GLU A 407 -26.79 -52.26 -72.83
CA GLU A 407 -27.91 -51.47 -72.30
C GLU A 407 -27.60 -50.92 -70.90
N ARG A 408 -28.13 -49.74 -70.59
CA ARG A 408 -27.96 -49.11 -69.27
C ARG A 408 -29.31 -48.82 -68.65
N ALA A 409 -29.68 -49.57 -67.61
CA ALA A 409 -30.78 -49.20 -66.72
C ALA A 409 -30.26 -48.29 -65.59
N PRO A 410 -31.10 -47.43 -64.99
CA PRO A 410 -30.66 -46.51 -63.93
C PRO A 410 -30.32 -47.21 -62.60
N GLY A 411 -30.89 -48.39 -62.30
CA GLY A 411 -30.69 -49.07 -61.02
C GLY A 411 -30.97 -48.16 -59.81
N ASN A 412 -30.05 -48.11 -58.85
CA ASN A 412 -30.08 -47.20 -57.70
C ASN A 412 -29.23 -45.92 -57.92
N ASP A 413 -28.79 -45.66 -59.14
CA ASP A 413 -27.94 -44.50 -59.43
C ASP A 413 -28.73 -43.19 -59.22
N THR A 414 -28.04 -42.21 -58.66
CA THR A 414 -28.51 -40.83 -58.59
C THR A 414 -27.68 -39.99 -59.56
N PHE A 415 -28.36 -39.23 -60.41
CA PHE A 415 -27.75 -38.37 -61.41
C PHE A 415 -27.73 -36.92 -60.90
N TYR A 416 -26.59 -36.25 -61.08
CA TYR A 416 -26.40 -34.85 -60.70
C TYR A 416 -26.09 -33.99 -61.92
N SER A 417 -26.73 -32.84 -62.06
CA SER A 417 -26.32 -31.86 -63.06
C SER A 417 -25.05 -31.11 -62.61
N PRO A 418 -24.13 -30.75 -63.54
CA PRO A 418 -22.93 -29.96 -63.22
C PRO A 418 -23.22 -28.51 -62.80
N GLY A 419 -24.42 -28.01 -63.09
CA GLY A 419 -24.89 -26.66 -62.73
C GLY A 419 -26.41 -26.68 -62.55
N SER A 420 -27.09 -25.55 -62.76
CA SER A 420 -28.50 -25.41 -62.40
C SER A 420 -29.51 -25.91 -63.46
N SER A 421 -29.11 -26.68 -64.47
CA SER A 421 -30.00 -27.13 -65.55
C SER A 421 -29.80 -28.60 -65.93
N LEU A 422 -30.90 -29.30 -66.19
CA LEU A 422 -30.94 -30.71 -66.59
C LEU A 422 -32.13 -30.96 -67.54
N ASP A 423 -31.85 -31.46 -68.75
CA ASP A 423 -32.84 -31.88 -69.72
C ASP A 423 -33.04 -33.40 -69.66
N VAL A 424 -34.30 -33.83 -69.60
CA VAL A 424 -34.73 -35.23 -69.58
C VAL A 424 -35.60 -35.50 -70.81
N THR A 425 -35.22 -36.45 -71.65
CA THR A 425 -35.96 -36.81 -72.87
C THR A 425 -36.35 -38.28 -72.84
N PHE A 426 -37.66 -38.57 -72.88
CA PHE A 426 -38.20 -39.90 -73.11
C PHE A 426 -38.65 -40.04 -74.56
N ARG A 427 -38.28 -41.14 -75.21
CA ARG A 427 -38.71 -41.47 -76.56
C ARG A 427 -39.13 -42.94 -76.62
N SER A 428 -40.25 -43.22 -77.28
CA SER A 428 -40.63 -44.55 -77.74
C SER A 428 -40.71 -44.62 -79.27
N ASP A 429 -40.28 -45.73 -79.84
CA ASP A 429 -40.23 -45.99 -81.27
C ASP A 429 -41.59 -46.45 -81.84
N TYR A 430 -41.63 -47.02 -83.05
CA TYR A 430 -42.89 -47.44 -83.65
C TYR A 430 -43.43 -48.78 -83.13
N SER A 431 -42.70 -49.53 -82.30
CA SER A 431 -42.99 -50.93 -81.96
C SER A 431 -42.59 -51.33 -80.53
N ASN A 432 -43.55 -51.37 -79.60
CA ASN A 432 -43.43 -52.16 -78.37
C ASN A 432 -43.91 -53.61 -78.57
N GLU A 433 -42.99 -54.56 -78.77
CA GLU A 433 -43.37 -55.99 -78.91
C GLU A 433 -43.82 -56.63 -77.58
N LYS A 434 -43.39 -56.07 -76.45
CA LYS A 434 -43.73 -56.53 -75.08
C LYS A 434 -44.40 -55.41 -74.28
N PRO A 435 -45.20 -55.76 -73.25
CA PRO A 435 -45.84 -54.77 -72.40
C PRO A 435 -44.83 -54.13 -71.42
N PHE A 436 -44.31 -52.95 -71.77
CA PHE A 436 -43.41 -52.18 -70.91
C PHE A 436 -44.16 -51.06 -70.18
N THR A 437 -43.99 -50.97 -68.86
CA THR A 437 -44.72 -50.02 -68.01
C THR A 437 -44.09 -48.63 -67.96
N GLY A 438 -42.87 -48.47 -68.49
CA GLY A 438 -42.17 -47.18 -68.57
C GLY A 438 -41.42 -46.83 -67.30
N PHE A 439 -41.43 -45.57 -66.87
CA PHE A 439 -40.62 -45.12 -65.73
C PHE A 439 -41.32 -44.13 -64.81
N GLU A 440 -40.83 -44.07 -63.57
CA GLU A 440 -41.10 -43.03 -62.59
C GLU A 440 -39.77 -42.51 -62.03
N ALA A 441 -39.58 -41.20 -62.05
CA ALA A 441 -38.39 -40.52 -61.55
C ALA A 441 -38.75 -39.32 -60.67
N PHE A 442 -37.87 -38.99 -59.75
CA PHE A 442 -37.99 -37.82 -58.89
C PHE A 442 -36.76 -36.94 -59.03
N TYR A 443 -36.96 -35.63 -59.04
CA TYR A 443 -35.87 -34.67 -59.05
C TYR A 443 -36.02 -33.65 -57.93
N SER A 444 -34.90 -33.10 -57.46
CA SER A 444 -34.83 -32.01 -56.47
C SER A 444 -33.61 -31.13 -56.69
N ALA A 445 -33.72 -29.83 -56.43
CA ALA A 445 -32.58 -28.95 -56.33
C ALA A 445 -31.80 -29.20 -55.03
N GLU A 446 -30.48 -29.22 -55.14
CA GLU A 446 -29.52 -29.40 -54.05
C GLU A 446 -28.51 -28.25 -54.10
N ASP A 447 -28.20 -27.66 -52.94
CA ASP A 447 -27.26 -26.56 -52.79
C ASP A 447 -25.83 -26.98 -53.19
N ILE A 448 -25.09 -26.09 -53.87
CA ILE A 448 -23.67 -26.30 -54.18
C ILE A 448 -22.87 -25.66 -53.04
N ASP A 449 -22.09 -26.46 -52.32
CA ASP A 449 -21.18 -25.93 -51.30
C ASP A 449 -19.89 -25.40 -51.95
N GLU A 450 -19.83 -24.09 -52.25
CA GLU A 450 -18.65 -23.48 -52.88
C GLU A 450 -17.42 -23.37 -51.95
N CYS A 451 -17.58 -23.72 -50.67
CA CYS A 451 -16.48 -23.81 -49.71
C CYS A 451 -15.77 -25.17 -49.78
N GLN A 452 -16.37 -26.19 -50.40
CA GLN A 452 -15.77 -27.50 -50.62
C GLN A 452 -14.98 -27.53 -51.93
N VAL A 453 -13.76 -27.00 -51.89
CA VAL A 453 -12.86 -26.95 -53.06
C VAL A 453 -12.04 -28.26 -53.16
N PRO A 454 -11.90 -28.89 -54.34
CA PRO A 454 -11.07 -30.08 -54.52
C PRO A 454 -9.60 -29.86 -54.14
N PRO A 455 -8.86 -30.90 -53.71
CA PRO A 455 -7.45 -30.78 -53.38
C PRO A 455 -6.63 -30.31 -54.60
N GLY A 456 -5.98 -29.15 -54.49
CA GLY A 456 -5.10 -28.59 -55.53
C GLY A 456 -5.62 -27.34 -56.25
N GLU A 457 -6.87 -26.93 -56.00
CA GLU A 457 -7.42 -25.66 -56.48
C GLU A 457 -7.32 -24.57 -55.39
N ALA A 458 -7.19 -23.31 -55.81
CA ALA A 458 -7.06 -22.19 -54.88
C ALA A 458 -8.35 -21.98 -54.08
N PRO A 459 -8.27 -21.72 -52.77
CA PRO A 459 -9.45 -21.53 -51.94
C PRO A 459 -10.27 -20.31 -52.41
N THR A 460 -11.60 -20.43 -52.34
CA THR A 460 -12.54 -19.40 -52.80
C THR A 460 -12.45 -18.09 -51.99
N CYS A 461 -12.08 -18.20 -50.71
CA CYS A 461 -11.93 -17.10 -49.76
C CYS A 461 -10.53 -17.14 -49.12
N ASP A 462 -9.98 -15.96 -48.84
CA ASP A 462 -8.63 -15.80 -48.28
C ASP A 462 -8.49 -16.33 -46.83
N HIS A 463 -9.51 -16.09 -45.99
CA HIS A 463 -9.54 -16.56 -44.60
C HIS A 463 -10.65 -17.55 -44.31
N HIS A 464 -11.91 -17.11 -44.30
CA HIS A 464 -13.05 -17.96 -43.94
C HIS A 464 -14.09 -17.92 -45.07
N CYS A 465 -14.58 -19.10 -45.46
CA CYS A 465 -15.67 -19.28 -46.41
C CYS A 465 -16.92 -19.74 -45.66
N HIS A 466 -18.05 -19.09 -45.90
CA HIS A 466 -19.34 -19.41 -45.31
C HIS A 466 -20.34 -19.75 -46.42
N ASN A 467 -20.69 -21.03 -46.53
CA ASN A 467 -21.72 -21.48 -47.45
C ASN A 467 -23.12 -21.18 -46.88
N HIS A 468 -24.06 -20.85 -47.74
CA HIS A 468 -25.49 -20.75 -47.43
C HIS A 468 -26.32 -21.20 -48.62
N LEU A 469 -27.61 -21.43 -48.39
CA LEU A 469 -28.52 -21.84 -49.45
C LEU A 469 -28.48 -20.84 -50.63
N GLY A 470 -27.99 -21.28 -51.79
CA GLY A 470 -27.87 -20.52 -53.03
C GLY A 470 -26.60 -19.66 -53.18
N GLY A 471 -25.58 -19.84 -52.34
CA GLY A 471 -24.26 -19.23 -52.55
C GLY A 471 -23.41 -19.12 -51.28
N PHE A 472 -22.33 -18.32 -51.35
CA PHE A 472 -21.37 -18.19 -50.25
C PHE A 472 -20.93 -16.73 -50.02
N TYR A 473 -20.33 -16.47 -48.86
CA TYR A 473 -19.59 -15.23 -48.61
C TYR A 473 -18.30 -15.48 -47.84
N CYS A 474 -17.34 -14.57 -48.00
CA CYS A 474 -16.07 -14.62 -47.28
C CYS A 474 -16.09 -13.72 -46.05
N SER A 475 -15.38 -14.12 -45.00
CA SER A 475 -15.09 -13.26 -43.84
C SER A 475 -13.61 -13.34 -43.47
N CYS A 476 -13.14 -12.33 -42.72
CA CYS A 476 -11.75 -12.23 -42.30
C CYS A 476 -11.58 -12.55 -40.81
N ARG A 477 -10.36 -12.96 -40.43
CA ARG A 477 -9.93 -13.06 -39.04
C ARG A 477 -9.94 -11.69 -38.36
N VAL A 478 -9.95 -11.67 -37.03
CA VAL A 478 -9.82 -10.44 -36.23
C VAL A 478 -8.51 -9.73 -36.61
N GLY A 479 -8.55 -8.40 -36.78
CA GLY A 479 -7.40 -7.59 -37.22
C GLY A 479 -7.31 -7.35 -38.74
N TYR A 480 -8.23 -7.94 -39.51
CA TYR A 480 -8.30 -7.82 -40.96
C TYR A 480 -9.65 -7.28 -41.43
N ILE A 481 -9.64 -6.59 -42.58
CA ILE A 481 -10.85 -6.08 -43.22
C ILE A 481 -11.04 -6.77 -44.56
N LEU A 482 -12.27 -7.22 -44.82
CA LEU A 482 -12.63 -7.77 -46.12
C LEU A 482 -12.51 -6.67 -47.18
N HIS A 483 -11.62 -6.90 -48.14
CA HIS A 483 -11.35 -5.98 -49.23
C HIS A 483 -12.59 -5.81 -50.12
N ARG A 484 -12.60 -4.78 -50.98
CA ARG A 484 -13.73 -4.46 -51.87
C ARG A 484 -14.10 -5.60 -52.84
N ASN A 485 -13.18 -6.51 -53.12
CA ASN A 485 -13.43 -7.69 -53.95
C ASN A 485 -14.24 -8.79 -53.22
N LYS A 486 -14.58 -8.57 -51.93
CA LYS A 486 -15.33 -9.49 -51.07
C LYS A 486 -14.69 -10.87 -50.89
N ARG A 487 -13.39 -11.01 -51.18
CA ARG A 487 -12.66 -12.29 -51.12
C ARG A 487 -11.34 -12.20 -50.33
N THR A 488 -10.58 -11.12 -50.51
CA THR A 488 -9.25 -10.92 -49.90
C THR A 488 -9.35 -10.16 -48.58
N CYS A 489 -8.45 -10.43 -47.65
CA CYS A 489 -8.41 -9.82 -46.33
C CYS A 489 -7.20 -8.90 -46.17
N SER A 490 -7.43 -7.57 -46.22
CA SER A 490 -6.38 -6.56 -46.02
C SER A 490 -6.09 -6.35 -44.54
N ALA A 491 -4.81 -6.15 -44.18
CA ALA A 491 -4.39 -5.93 -42.81
C ALA A 491 -4.75 -4.53 -42.29
N LEU A 492 -5.23 -4.43 -41.05
CA LEU A 492 -5.42 -3.16 -40.35
C LEU A 492 -4.11 -2.72 -39.66
N CYS A 493 -3.13 -2.28 -40.44
CA CYS A 493 -1.75 -2.02 -40.01
C CYS A 493 -1.31 -0.55 -40.10
N SER A 494 -2.27 0.39 -40.14
CA SER A 494 -2.01 1.83 -40.27
C SER A 494 -2.60 2.59 -39.09
N SER A 495 -1.72 3.00 -38.16
CA SER A 495 -1.98 3.84 -36.96
C SER A 495 -0.92 3.64 -35.86
N GLN A 496 0.08 2.79 -36.07
CA GLN A 496 1.06 2.44 -35.04
C GLN A 496 2.09 3.56 -34.86
N VAL A 497 2.17 4.09 -33.64
CA VAL A 497 3.14 5.11 -33.24
C VAL A 497 4.04 4.56 -32.13
N PHE A 498 5.34 4.53 -32.39
CA PHE A 498 6.37 4.02 -31.49
C PHE A 498 7.12 5.19 -30.87
N THR A 499 7.06 5.31 -29.54
CA THR A 499 7.69 6.39 -28.78
C THR A 499 8.85 5.93 -27.89
N ALA A 500 9.06 4.62 -27.77
CA ALA A 500 10.15 4.04 -27.00
C ALA A 500 11.51 4.26 -27.69
N ARG A 501 12.60 4.39 -26.92
CA ARG A 501 13.97 4.65 -27.39
C ARG A 501 14.57 3.54 -28.28
N SER A 502 14.00 2.35 -28.23
CA SER A 502 14.36 1.20 -29.07
C SER A 502 13.16 0.29 -29.22
N GLY A 503 13.10 -0.47 -30.32
CA GLY A 503 12.04 -1.44 -30.55
C GLY A 503 12.25 -2.24 -31.82
N GLU A 504 11.30 -3.11 -32.14
CA GLU A 504 11.29 -3.92 -33.36
C GLU A 504 9.96 -3.73 -34.09
N LEU A 505 10.02 -3.70 -35.42
CA LEU A 505 8.89 -3.56 -36.33
C LEU A 505 9.01 -4.61 -37.43
N SER A 506 7.88 -5.14 -37.88
CA SER A 506 7.86 -6.10 -38.98
C SER A 506 6.62 -5.93 -39.85
N SER A 507 6.66 -6.52 -41.04
CA SER A 507 5.46 -6.75 -41.84
C SER A 507 4.44 -7.60 -41.06
N PRO A 508 3.13 -7.46 -41.35
CA PRO A 508 2.12 -8.29 -40.69
C PRO A 508 2.39 -9.78 -40.92
N GLU A 509 2.16 -10.58 -39.89
CA GLU A 509 2.37 -12.05 -39.84
C GLU A 509 3.82 -12.54 -39.99
N TYR A 510 4.81 -11.66 -40.12
CA TYR A 510 6.22 -12.05 -40.24
C TYR A 510 6.61 -13.10 -39.17
N PRO A 511 7.25 -14.23 -39.54
CA PRO A 511 7.83 -14.54 -40.85
C PRO A 511 6.89 -15.27 -41.84
N GLN A 512 5.58 -15.35 -41.55
CA GLN A 512 4.59 -15.89 -42.50
C GLN A 512 4.30 -14.90 -43.64
N PRO A 513 3.72 -15.36 -44.76
CA PRO A 513 3.40 -14.51 -45.90
C PRO A 513 2.58 -13.28 -45.50
N TYR A 514 3.01 -12.10 -45.94
CA TYR A 514 2.29 -10.88 -45.59
C TYR A 514 0.94 -10.76 -46.34
N PRO A 515 -0.03 -10.04 -45.78
CA PRO A 515 -1.37 -9.93 -46.34
C PRO A 515 -1.40 -9.10 -47.63
N LYS A 516 -2.11 -9.60 -48.64
CA LYS A 516 -2.31 -8.95 -49.94
C LYS A 516 -3.16 -7.69 -49.82
N LEU A 517 -3.02 -6.77 -50.77
CA LEU A 517 -3.79 -5.52 -50.88
C LEU A 517 -3.78 -4.69 -49.59
N SER A 518 -2.61 -4.59 -48.96
CA SER A 518 -2.42 -3.90 -47.68
C SER A 518 -1.58 -2.64 -47.85
N SER A 519 -1.90 -1.62 -47.06
CA SER A 519 -1.09 -0.39 -46.96
C SER A 519 -0.85 -0.09 -45.49
N CYS A 520 0.33 -0.45 -45.01
CA CYS A 520 0.76 -0.33 -43.62
C CYS A 520 1.63 0.90 -43.43
N THR A 521 1.34 1.67 -42.37
CA THR A 521 2.12 2.85 -41.99
C THR A 521 2.50 2.77 -40.52
N TYR A 522 3.81 2.77 -40.26
CA TYR A 522 4.41 2.72 -38.93
C TYR A 522 5.17 4.02 -38.69
N SER A 523 4.94 4.68 -37.57
CA SER A 523 5.61 5.94 -37.25
C SER A 523 6.41 5.83 -35.97
N ILE A 524 7.68 6.19 -35.96
CA ILE A 524 8.54 6.28 -34.78
C ILE A 524 8.70 7.76 -34.44
N HIS A 525 8.30 8.17 -33.24
CA HIS A 525 8.36 9.54 -32.76
C HIS A 525 9.12 9.61 -31.44
N LEU A 526 10.36 10.08 -31.50
CA LEU A 526 11.18 10.36 -30.32
C LEU A 526 11.20 11.85 -30.01
N GLU A 527 11.63 12.18 -28.80
CA GLU A 527 11.85 13.55 -28.39
C GLU A 527 12.96 14.22 -29.22
N GLU A 528 12.85 15.54 -29.35
CA GLU A 528 13.86 16.35 -30.03
C GLU A 528 15.25 16.17 -29.39
N GLY A 529 16.28 16.01 -30.23
CA GLY A 529 17.66 15.73 -29.80
C GLY A 529 18.06 14.26 -29.93
N PHE A 530 17.10 13.33 -30.05
CA PHE A 530 17.39 11.97 -30.45
C PHE A 530 17.48 11.80 -31.97
N HIS A 531 18.29 10.85 -32.41
CA HIS A 531 18.39 10.39 -33.78
C HIS A 531 18.09 8.90 -33.83
N ILE A 532 17.24 8.48 -34.77
CA ILE A 532 16.85 7.08 -34.95
C ILE A 532 17.84 6.36 -35.86
N ILE A 533 18.24 5.16 -35.46
CA ILE A 533 19.04 4.23 -36.27
C ILE A 533 18.16 3.02 -36.56
N LEU A 534 18.07 2.63 -37.84
CA LEU A 534 17.31 1.48 -38.31
C LEU A 534 18.25 0.38 -38.78
N ASP A 535 18.07 -0.82 -38.24
CA ASP A 535 18.82 -2.03 -38.57
C ASP A 535 17.86 -3.10 -39.06
N PHE A 536 17.93 -3.45 -40.34
CA PHE A 536 17.21 -4.61 -40.86
C PHE A 536 17.84 -5.89 -40.33
N VAL A 537 17.01 -6.79 -39.81
CA VAL A 537 17.47 -8.02 -39.14
C VAL A 537 16.76 -9.23 -39.74
N GLU A 538 17.35 -10.41 -39.58
CA GLU A 538 16.79 -11.69 -40.03
C GLU A 538 16.58 -11.75 -41.56
N SER A 539 15.44 -12.28 -42.04
CA SER A 539 15.14 -12.40 -43.47
C SER A 539 14.41 -11.16 -44.00
N PHE A 540 14.78 -10.78 -45.24
CA PHE A 540 14.08 -9.78 -46.02
C PHE A 540 13.63 -10.45 -47.31
N ASP A 541 12.33 -10.50 -47.56
CA ASP A 541 11.73 -11.12 -48.73
C ASP A 541 10.45 -10.35 -49.10
N VAL A 542 10.56 -9.47 -50.09
CA VAL A 542 9.47 -8.63 -50.60
C VAL A 542 9.40 -8.79 -52.11
N GLU A 543 8.20 -8.90 -52.69
CA GLU A 543 8.01 -9.17 -54.12
C GLU A 543 8.76 -8.15 -55.00
N MET A 544 9.47 -8.64 -56.03
CA MET A 544 10.29 -7.80 -56.91
C MET A 544 10.14 -8.17 -58.39
N HIS A 545 10.43 -7.20 -59.26
CA HIS A 545 10.58 -7.43 -60.69
C HIS A 545 12.06 -7.27 -61.10
N PRO A 546 12.59 -8.08 -62.03
CA PRO A 546 14.00 -8.00 -62.42
C PRO A 546 14.36 -6.72 -63.18
N GLU A 547 13.43 -6.14 -63.94
CA GLU A 547 13.70 -4.99 -64.82
C GLU A 547 13.18 -3.64 -64.27
N THR A 548 12.24 -3.69 -63.33
CA THR A 548 11.57 -2.49 -62.80
C THR A 548 11.74 -2.48 -61.29
N LEU A 549 12.13 -1.33 -60.73
CA LEU A 549 12.36 -1.21 -59.30
C LEU A 549 11.04 -1.26 -58.51
N CYS A 550 10.80 -2.35 -57.79
CA CYS A 550 9.70 -2.57 -56.85
C CYS A 550 8.30 -2.17 -57.37
N PRO A 551 7.83 -2.72 -58.51
CA PRO A 551 6.53 -2.35 -59.09
C PRO A 551 5.32 -3.02 -58.41
N TYR A 552 5.56 -4.13 -57.70
CA TYR A 552 4.53 -4.92 -57.01
C TYR A 552 4.40 -4.45 -55.56
N ASP A 553 5.35 -4.87 -54.73
CA ASP A 553 5.39 -4.55 -53.31
C ASP A 553 6.58 -3.65 -53.00
N SER A 554 6.39 -2.70 -52.07
CA SER A 554 7.47 -1.77 -51.73
C SER A 554 7.45 -1.31 -50.28
N LEU A 555 8.65 -1.23 -49.70
CA LEU A 555 8.91 -0.63 -48.39
C LEU A 555 9.62 0.72 -48.56
N LYS A 556 9.05 1.79 -48.04
CA LYS A 556 9.61 3.15 -48.08
C LYS A 556 9.78 3.69 -46.67
N ILE A 557 10.87 4.40 -46.42
CA ILE A 557 11.17 5.03 -45.13
C ILE A 557 11.33 6.52 -45.36
N ARG A 558 10.51 7.32 -44.71
CA ARG A 558 10.48 8.77 -44.83
C ARG A 558 10.80 9.44 -43.51
N THR A 559 11.57 10.50 -43.57
CA THR A 559 11.86 11.42 -42.46
C THR A 559 11.51 12.84 -42.87
N ASP A 560 11.68 13.79 -41.97
CA ASP A 560 11.60 15.23 -42.27
C ASP A 560 12.69 15.71 -43.24
N LYS A 561 13.83 15.00 -43.31
CA LYS A 561 15.03 15.42 -44.06
C LYS A 561 15.32 14.62 -45.32
N ALA A 562 14.90 13.35 -45.36
CA ALA A 562 15.26 12.40 -46.41
C ALA A 562 14.22 11.28 -46.57
N GLU A 563 14.20 10.65 -47.74
CA GLU A 563 13.46 9.43 -48.04
C GLU A 563 14.44 8.32 -48.46
N TYR A 564 14.21 7.11 -47.98
CA TYR A 564 15.01 5.92 -48.24
C TYR A 564 14.12 4.83 -48.85
N GLY A 565 14.65 4.11 -49.85
CA GLY A 565 13.91 3.09 -50.61
C GLY A 565 13.48 3.60 -52.00
N PRO A 566 12.52 2.94 -52.67
CA PRO A 566 11.78 1.76 -52.23
C PRO A 566 12.67 0.51 -52.10
N PHE A 567 12.41 -0.32 -51.09
CA PHE A 567 13.09 -1.59 -50.88
C PHE A 567 12.16 -2.75 -51.24
N CYS A 568 12.69 -3.70 -52.02
CA CYS A 568 12.06 -4.98 -52.37
C CYS A 568 13.17 -6.02 -52.71
N GLY A 569 12.78 -7.28 -52.89
CA GLY A 569 13.69 -8.39 -53.17
C GLY A 569 14.14 -9.13 -51.92
N LYS A 570 15.28 -9.83 -52.01
CA LYS A 570 15.79 -10.73 -50.94
C LYS A 570 17.00 -10.22 -50.17
N THR A 571 17.51 -9.04 -50.51
CA THR A 571 18.74 -8.49 -49.91
C THR A 571 18.39 -7.51 -48.80
N LEU A 572 18.95 -7.71 -47.61
CA LEU A 572 18.77 -6.80 -46.47
C LEU A 572 19.28 -5.39 -46.81
N PRO A 573 18.48 -4.34 -46.58
CA PRO A 573 18.97 -2.97 -46.65
C PRO A 573 20.08 -2.71 -45.60
N ARG A 574 21.00 -1.80 -45.91
CA ARG A 574 22.08 -1.40 -44.97
C ARG A 574 21.50 -0.62 -43.78
N ARG A 575 22.22 -0.60 -42.66
CA ARG A 575 21.93 0.26 -41.49
C ARG A 575 21.71 1.71 -41.93
N ILE A 576 20.62 2.32 -41.47
CA ILE A 576 20.24 3.70 -41.79
C ILE A 576 20.32 4.56 -40.53
N GLU A 577 21.19 5.55 -40.52
CA GLU A 577 21.20 6.60 -39.49
C GLU A 577 20.40 7.80 -39.98
N THR A 578 19.20 7.99 -39.45
CA THR A 578 18.23 8.92 -40.02
C THR A 578 18.54 10.38 -39.73
N LYS A 579 19.34 10.66 -38.68
CA LYS A 579 19.60 12.01 -38.14
C LYS A 579 18.30 12.79 -37.85
N SER A 580 17.23 12.07 -37.57
CA SER A 580 15.91 12.60 -37.24
C SER A 580 15.33 11.85 -36.06
N ASN A 581 14.53 12.54 -35.27
CA ASN A 581 13.75 11.98 -34.17
C ASN A 581 12.39 11.43 -34.65
N THR A 582 12.02 11.65 -35.93
CA THR A 582 10.76 11.15 -36.49
C THR A 582 11.00 10.36 -37.78
N VAL A 583 10.44 9.15 -37.86
CA VAL A 583 10.54 8.24 -39.01
C VAL A 583 9.17 7.66 -39.31
N THR A 584 8.77 7.66 -40.58
CA THR A 584 7.57 6.99 -41.07
C THR A 584 7.96 5.89 -42.05
N ILE A 585 7.56 4.66 -41.78
CA ILE A 585 7.79 3.48 -42.62
C ILE A 585 6.46 3.12 -43.28
N THR A 586 6.43 3.07 -44.60
CA THR A 586 5.26 2.72 -45.39
C THR A 586 5.53 1.44 -46.18
N PHE A 587 4.69 0.43 -45.99
CA PHE A 587 4.75 -0.83 -46.71
C PHE A 587 3.45 -1.04 -47.49
N THR A 588 3.55 -1.22 -48.80
CA THR A 588 2.40 -1.39 -49.69
C THR A 588 2.51 -2.69 -50.46
N THR A 589 1.43 -3.47 -50.49
CA THR A 589 1.36 -4.79 -51.14
C THR A 589 0.25 -4.87 -52.19
N ASP A 590 0.46 -5.70 -53.22
CA ASP A 590 -0.49 -5.92 -54.30
C ASP A 590 -1.39 -7.15 -54.10
N GLN A 591 -2.06 -7.64 -55.16
CA GLN A 591 -3.02 -8.76 -55.09
C GLN A 591 -2.38 -10.16 -55.18
N SER A 592 -1.06 -10.24 -55.33
CA SER A 592 -0.28 -11.45 -55.59
C SER A 592 0.88 -11.59 -54.58
N GLY A 593 1.68 -12.65 -54.72
CA GLY A 593 2.84 -12.89 -53.87
C GLY A 593 2.54 -13.61 -52.56
N ASP A 594 3.36 -14.59 -52.20
CA ASP A 594 3.38 -15.24 -50.87
C ASP A 594 4.79 -15.13 -50.29
N HIS A 595 5.21 -13.90 -49.96
CA HIS A 595 6.56 -13.56 -49.51
C HIS A 595 6.61 -13.28 -47.99
N MET A 596 7.73 -13.59 -47.34
CA MET A 596 7.84 -13.57 -45.87
C MET A 596 7.86 -12.16 -45.25
N GLY A 597 8.22 -11.14 -46.03
CA GLY A 597 8.24 -9.75 -45.61
C GLY A 597 9.56 -9.30 -44.99
N TRP A 598 9.49 -8.44 -43.96
CA TRP A 598 10.66 -7.75 -43.41
C TRP A 598 10.56 -7.55 -41.90
N LYS A 599 11.72 -7.43 -41.25
CA LYS A 599 11.85 -7.04 -39.85
C LYS A 599 12.98 -6.03 -39.66
N VAL A 600 12.72 -4.98 -38.89
CA VAL A 600 13.67 -3.92 -38.57
C VAL A 600 13.70 -3.68 -37.06
N ARG A 601 14.91 -3.59 -36.52
CA ARG A 601 15.18 -3.14 -35.17
C ARG A 601 15.59 -1.68 -35.23
N TYR A 602 14.99 -0.84 -34.39
CA TYR A 602 15.40 0.55 -34.27
C TYR A 602 15.99 0.84 -32.89
N ASN A 603 16.95 1.76 -32.85
CA ASN A 603 17.53 2.27 -31.62
C ASN A 603 17.74 3.79 -31.73
N SER A 604 17.85 4.46 -30.59
CA SER A 604 18.08 5.90 -30.51
C SER A 604 19.51 6.21 -30.10
N THR A 605 20.05 7.27 -30.69
CA THR A 605 21.33 7.86 -30.28
C THR A 605 21.17 9.37 -30.14
N ALA A 606 22.09 10.03 -29.43
CA ALA A 606 22.13 11.49 -29.33
C ALA A 606 23.59 11.95 -29.18
N GLN A 607 23.78 13.27 -29.14
CA GLN A 607 25.08 13.85 -28.85
C GLN A 607 25.51 13.45 -27.43
N PRO A 608 26.74 12.91 -27.23
CA PRO A 608 27.20 12.54 -25.91
C PRO A 608 27.59 13.71 -25.03
N CYS A 609 27.38 13.54 -23.74
CA CYS A 609 27.97 14.39 -22.71
C CYS A 609 29.42 13.97 -22.37
N PRO A 610 30.24 14.89 -21.83
CA PRO A 610 31.58 14.56 -21.33
C PRO A 610 31.52 13.50 -20.24
N ASP A 611 32.50 12.59 -20.21
CA ASP A 611 32.54 11.54 -19.20
C ASP A 611 32.74 12.14 -17.79
N PRO A 612 31.84 11.86 -16.83
CA PRO A 612 31.93 12.41 -15.49
C PRO A 612 33.07 11.77 -14.70
N LEU A 613 33.91 12.60 -14.07
CA LEU A 613 34.94 12.15 -13.13
C LEU A 613 34.42 12.26 -11.70
N ALA A 614 34.48 11.17 -10.94
CA ALA A 614 34.05 11.18 -9.54
C ALA A 614 34.93 12.15 -8.70
N PRO A 615 34.34 12.93 -7.77
CA PRO A 615 35.12 13.76 -6.87
C PRO A 615 35.94 12.91 -5.90
N PRO A 616 37.03 13.44 -5.32
CA PRO A 616 37.79 12.77 -4.26
C PRO A 616 36.87 12.34 -3.11
N ASN A 617 37.08 11.13 -2.58
CA ASN A 617 36.23 10.51 -1.53
C ASN A 617 34.75 10.38 -1.95
N GLY A 618 34.49 10.24 -3.26
CA GLY A 618 33.17 10.02 -3.81
C GLY A 618 33.18 9.06 -4.99
N ARG A 619 31.99 8.58 -5.35
CA ARG A 619 31.75 7.69 -6.49
C ARG A 619 30.55 8.15 -7.30
N ILE A 620 30.55 7.83 -8.59
CA ILE A 620 29.42 8.06 -9.50
C ILE A 620 28.65 6.76 -9.74
N SER A 621 27.33 6.86 -9.91
CA SER A 621 26.49 5.73 -10.33
C SER A 621 25.26 6.21 -11.11
N PRO A 622 24.85 5.53 -12.20
CA PRO A 622 25.53 4.41 -12.84
C PRO A 622 26.82 4.86 -13.55
N VAL A 623 27.81 3.97 -13.66
CA VAL A 623 29.01 4.15 -14.50
C VAL A 623 28.69 3.62 -15.91
N GLN A 624 28.76 4.49 -16.92
CA GLN A 624 28.51 4.13 -18.31
C GLN A 624 29.74 4.48 -19.16
N ALA A 625 29.95 3.74 -20.24
CA ALA A 625 31.02 4.05 -21.20
C ALA A 625 30.77 5.33 -21.99
N LYS A 626 29.50 5.75 -22.10
CA LYS A 626 29.06 6.96 -22.81
C LYS A 626 27.70 7.37 -22.28
N TYR A 627 27.53 8.65 -21.96
CA TYR A 627 26.25 9.22 -21.55
C TYR A 627 25.68 10.04 -22.70
N ILE A 628 24.43 9.79 -23.08
CA ILE A 628 23.72 10.55 -24.10
C ILE A 628 22.48 11.21 -23.49
N LEU A 629 21.76 12.01 -24.29
CA LEU A 629 20.57 12.76 -23.88
C LEU A 629 19.66 11.98 -22.91
N LYS A 630 19.29 12.62 -21.79
CA LYS A 630 18.50 12.11 -20.66
C LYS A 630 19.15 11.04 -19.79
N ASP A 631 20.33 10.53 -20.15
CA ASP A 631 21.09 9.70 -19.22
C ASP A 631 21.54 10.57 -18.04
N HIS A 632 21.70 9.93 -16.88
CA HIS A 632 22.04 10.61 -15.64
C HIS A 632 23.06 9.84 -14.84
N PHE A 633 23.76 10.55 -13.96
CA PHE A 633 24.55 9.95 -12.89
C PHE A 633 24.29 10.70 -11.59
N SER A 634 24.44 9.97 -10.49
CA SER A 634 24.41 10.51 -9.13
C SER A 634 25.77 10.36 -8.48
N VAL A 635 26.09 11.28 -7.57
CA VAL A 635 27.35 11.27 -6.81
C VAL A 635 27.05 10.84 -5.37
N PHE A 636 27.88 9.94 -4.84
CA PHE A 636 27.80 9.45 -3.48
C PHE A 636 29.14 9.62 -2.80
N CYS A 637 29.19 10.27 -1.64
CA CYS A 637 30.40 10.39 -0.86
C CYS A 637 30.68 9.13 -0.02
N GLU A 638 31.94 8.94 0.36
CA GLU A 638 32.35 7.93 1.32
C GLU A 638 31.83 8.25 2.74
N THR A 639 31.83 7.27 3.63
CA THR A 639 31.40 7.47 5.02
C THR A 639 32.27 8.52 5.70
N GLY A 640 31.64 9.50 6.35
CA GLY A 640 32.33 10.64 6.96
C GLY A 640 32.54 11.83 6.03
N TYR A 641 32.04 11.78 4.79
CA TYR A 641 32.05 12.88 3.85
C TYR A 641 30.62 13.25 3.42
N GLU A 642 30.38 14.54 3.21
CA GLU A 642 29.11 15.10 2.75
C GLU A 642 29.23 15.77 1.39
N LEU A 643 28.13 15.77 0.64
CA LEU A 643 28.04 16.42 -0.67
C LEU A 643 27.90 17.93 -0.49
N LEU A 644 28.83 18.70 -1.05
CA LEU A 644 28.75 20.16 -1.07
C LEU A 644 28.71 20.70 -2.50
N GLN A 645 27.81 21.65 -2.74
CA GLN A 645 27.85 22.53 -3.91
C GLN A 645 28.37 23.90 -3.46
N GLY A 646 29.66 24.15 -3.65
CA GLY A 646 30.31 25.29 -2.99
C GLY A 646 30.31 25.07 -1.47
N ASN A 647 29.56 25.90 -0.73
CA ASN A 647 29.44 25.80 0.74
C ASN A 647 28.08 25.25 1.19
N LEU A 648 27.23 24.79 0.26
CA LEU A 648 25.88 24.33 0.58
C LEU A 648 25.82 22.80 0.62
N PRO A 649 25.42 22.19 1.76
CA PRO A 649 25.23 20.76 1.85
C PRO A 649 24.02 20.31 1.03
N LEU A 650 24.26 19.29 0.20
CA LEU A 650 23.27 18.65 -0.63
C LEU A 650 22.88 17.30 -0.03
N LYS A 651 21.57 17.04 0.05
CA LYS A 651 21.07 15.71 0.46
C LYS A 651 21.39 14.64 -0.58
N SER A 652 21.36 15.00 -1.85
CA SER A 652 21.68 14.15 -2.99
C SER A 652 22.09 15.01 -4.18
N PHE A 653 22.84 14.40 -5.11
CA PHE A 653 23.22 15.03 -6.36
C PHE A 653 22.93 14.09 -7.52
N THR A 654 22.27 14.60 -8.55
CA THR A 654 22.07 13.95 -9.84
C THR A 654 22.26 14.98 -10.94
N ALA A 655 23.05 14.65 -11.96
CA ALA A 655 23.21 15.44 -13.17
C ALA A 655 22.64 14.66 -14.37
N VAL A 656 22.00 15.37 -15.29
CA VAL A 656 21.29 14.84 -16.46
C VAL A 656 21.88 15.42 -17.74
N CYS A 657 22.20 14.55 -18.69
CA CYS A 657 22.76 14.92 -19.98
C CYS A 657 21.71 15.64 -20.86
N GLN A 658 22.06 16.83 -21.32
CA GLN A 658 21.18 17.73 -22.08
C GLN A 658 21.33 17.53 -23.60
N LYS A 659 20.42 18.14 -24.37
CA LYS A 659 20.35 17.99 -25.83
C LYS A 659 21.56 18.53 -26.58
N ASP A 660 22.29 19.47 -25.98
CA ASP A 660 23.51 20.06 -26.52
C ASP A 660 24.78 19.26 -26.16
N GLY A 661 24.63 18.15 -25.43
CA GLY A 661 25.75 17.36 -24.93
C GLY A 661 26.43 17.99 -23.71
N SER A 662 25.76 18.87 -22.96
CA SER A 662 26.25 19.38 -21.67
C SER A 662 25.53 18.72 -20.49
N TRP A 663 26.17 18.74 -19.31
CA TRP A 663 25.51 18.39 -18.06
C TRP A 663 24.72 19.60 -17.54
N ASP A 664 23.50 19.38 -17.04
CA ASP A 664 22.66 20.43 -16.46
C ASP A 664 23.25 21.06 -15.19
N ARG A 665 24.15 20.35 -14.51
CA ARG A 665 24.75 20.73 -13.24
C ARG A 665 26.25 20.44 -13.21
N PRO A 666 27.05 21.32 -12.58
CA PRO A 666 28.47 21.07 -12.36
C PRO A 666 28.69 20.03 -11.23
N MET A 667 29.80 19.31 -11.29
CA MET A 667 30.18 18.29 -10.29
C MET A 667 30.28 18.89 -8.87
N PRO A 668 29.70 18.26 -7.83
CA PRO A 668 29.84 18.69 -6.44
C PRO A 668 31.16 18.18 -5.84
N ALA A 669 31.50 18.68 -4.65
CA ALA A 669 32.61 18.18 -3.86
C ALA A 669 32.12 17.21 -2.76
N CYS A 670 32.96 16.26 -2.36
CA CYS A 670 32.79 15.48 -1.14
C CYS A 670 33.75 16.00 -0.08
N SER A 671 33.23 16.67 0.94
CA SER A 671 34.00 17.28 2.02
C SER A 671 33.80 16.53 3.32
N ILE A 672 34.83 16.45 4.16
CA ILE A 672 34.74 15.74 5.44
C ILE A 672 33.69 16.39 6.34
N VAL A 673 32.89 15.57 7.03
CA VAL A 673 31.87 16.03 7.97
C VAL A 673 32.53 16.73 9.16
N ASP A 674 31.93 17.83 9.61
CA ASP A 674 32.36 18.63 10.76
C ASP A 674 31.24 18.72 11.80
N CYS A 675 31.48 18.22 13.00
CA CYS A 675 30.52 18.28 14.11
C CYS A 675 30.47 19.66 14.79
N GLY A 676 31.36 20.57 14.41
CA GLY A 676 31.51 21.88 15.02
C GLY A 676 32.05 21.82 16.45
N PRO A 677 32.21 22.99 17.10
CA PRO A 677 32.70 23.08 18.47
C PRO A 677 31.79 22.30 19.43
N PRO A 678 32.34 21.46 20.33
CA PRO A 678 31.57 20.77 21.35
C PRO A 678 30.95 21.77 22.33
N ASP A 679 29.71 21.51 22.77
CA ASP A 679 29.00 22.37 23.71
C ASP A 679 29.68 22.41 25.10
N ASP A 680 29.54 23.53 25.80
CA ASP A 680 30.05 23.71 27.15
C ASP A 680 29.26 22.87 28.18
N LEU A 681 29.99 22.12 29.03
CA LEU A 681 29.41 21.29 30.08
C LEU A 681 29.11 22.10 31.36
N PRO A 682 27.85 22.19 31.82
CA PRO A 682 27.53 22.82 33.10
C PRO A 682 28.26 22.14 34.26
N SER A 683 28.94 22.94 35.09
CA SER A 683 29.79 22.44 36.19
C SER A 683 30.89 21.47 35.72
N GLY A 684 31.38 21.61 34.49
CA GLY A 684 32.49 20.84 33.94
C GLY A 684 33.28 21.60 32.86
N GLN A 685 34.13 20.86 32.16
CA GLN A 685 35.05 21.34 31.12
C GLN A 685 35.16 20.29 30.01
N VAL A 686 35.52 20.73 28.80
CA VAL A 686 35.77 19.87 27.63
C VAL A 686 37.24 19.94 27.21
N GLU A 687 37.80 18.80 26.84
CA GLU A 687 39.18 18.63 26.38
C GLU A 687 39.20 17.99 24.99
N TYR A 688 39.92 18.59 24.04
CA TYR A 688 40.11 18.02 22.70
C TYR A 688 41.19 16.95 22.75
N ILE A 689 40.84 15.69 22.46
CA ILE A 689 41.76 14.55 22.56
C ILE A 689 42.54 14.34 21.26
N THR A 690 41.89 14.48 20.10
CA THR A 690 42.53 14.24 18.80
C THR A 690 43.58 15.30 18.47
N ALA A 691 43.20 16.58 18.47
CA ALA A 691 44.06 17.72 18.26
C ALA A 691 43.32 19.02 18.62
N PRO A 692 44.02 20.12 18.93
CA PRO A 692 43.38 21.39 19.28
C PRO A 692 42.43 21.88 18.17
N ALA A 693 41.18 22.17 18.56
CA ALA A 693 40.14 22.70 17.66
C ALA A 693 39.78 21.80 16.46
N VAL A 694 40.11 20.50 16.49
CA VAL A 694 39.68 19.55 15.46
C VAL A 694 38.32 18.98 15.82
N THR A 695 37.35 19.18 14.93
CA THR A 695 35.92 18.84 15.11
C THR A 695 35.36 17.98 13.97
N THR A 696 36.22 17.52 13.07
CA THR A 696 35.84 16.71 11.90
C THR A 696 35.63 15.24 12.21
N TYR A 697 35.02 14.50 11.28
CA TYR A 697 34.70 13.07 11.42
C TYR A 697 35.87 12.24 11.98
N GLY A 698 35.58 11.50 13.05
CA GLY A 698 36.56 10.70 13.80
C GLY A 698 37.33 11.47 14.89
N ALA A 699 37.12 12.78 15.03
CA ALA A 699 37.67 13.55 16.15
C ALA A 699 37.07 13.10 17.48
N VAL A 700 37.84 13.24 18.56
CA VAL A 700 37.45 12.79 19.91
C VAL A 700 37.61 13.95 20.89
N VAL A 701 36.59 14.13 21.74
CA VAL A 701 36.60 15.07 22.87
C VAL A 701 36.29 14.33 24.17
N LYS A 702 36.73 14.90 25.29
CA LYS A 702 36.49 14.36 26.63
C LYS A 702 35.98 15.42 27.58
N TYR A 703 34.83 15.16 28.16
CA TYR A 703 34.21 15.94 29.22
C TYR A 703 34.70 15.54 30.61
N ARG A 704 34.83 16.52 31.51
CA ARG A 704 35.21 16.33 32.92
C ARG A 704 34.40 17.25 33.82
N CYS A 705 33.88 16.74 34.94
CA CYS A 705 33.21 17.59 35.94
C CYS A 705 34.22 18.38 36.79
N ASN A 706 33.80 19.55 37.27
CA ASN A 706 34.55 20.39 38.20
C ASN A 706 34.63 19.74 39.59
N GLU A 707 35.52 20.29 40.44
CA GLU A 707 35.67 19.86 41.83
C GLU A 707 34.31 19.87 42.57
N PHE A 708 34.06 18.86 43.42
CA PHE A 708 32.80 18.59 44.15
C PHE A 708 31.61 18.08 43.32
N TYR A 709 31.77 17.88 42.01
CA TYR A 709 30.78 17.23 41.15
C TYR A 709 31.29 15.88 40.65
N ALA A 710 30.37 14.95 40.41
CA ALA A 710 30.64 13.65 39.83
C ALA A 710 29.77 13.44 38.58
N MET A 711 30.37 12.83 37.56
CA MET A 711 29.67 12.52 36.31
C MET A 711 28.72 11.35 36.53
N THR A 712 27.46 11.49 36.13
CA THR A 712 26.43 10.47 36.32
C THR A 712 26.30 9.50 35.15
N THR A 713 26.73 9.94 33.97
CA THR A 713 26.58 9.23 32.69
C THR A 713 27.92 9.17 31.98
N ASP A 714 28.29 7.98 31.50
CA ASP A 714 29.44 7.67 30.62
C ASP A 714 30.86 7.98 31.16
N ASP A 715 31.87 7.81 30.31
CA ASP A 715 33.30 8.02 30.57
C ASP A 715 33.80 9.43 30.16
N GLY A 716 32.87 10.31 29.81
CA GLY A 716 33.02 11.65 29.27
C GLY A 716 33.44 11.68 27.80
N LYS A 717 33.55 10.54 27.10
CA LYS A 717 34.21 10.47 25.79
C LYS A 717 33.21 10.51 24.64
N TYR A 718 33.38 11.48 23.74
CA TYR A 718 32.53 11.69 22.57
C TYR A 718 33.36 11.68 21.28
N VAL A 719 32.79 11.11 20.22
CA VAL A 719 33.39 11.01 18.88
C VAL A 719 32.52 11.78 17.88
N CYS A 720 33.14 12.52 16.96
CA CYS A 720 32.43 13.13 15.85
C CYS A 720 32.05 12.06 14.82
N GLU A 721 30.75 11.76 14.72
CA GLU A 721 30.22 10.72 13.86
C GLU A 721 29.81 11.23 12.47
N ALA A 722 29.54 10.32 11.54
CA ALA A 722 29.29 10.63 10.14
C ALA A 722 28.01 11.44 9.89
N ASP A 723 27.17 11.61 10.90
CA ASP A 723 25.95 12.42 10.88
C ASP A 723 26.17 13.86 11.37
N GLY A 724 27.41 14.22 11.71
CA GLY A 724 27.76 15.56 12.17
C GLY A 724 27.45 15.82 13.65
N PHE A 725 27.26 14.77 14.46
CA PHE A 725 27.02 14.91 15.89
C PHE A 725 28.11 14.27 16.75
N TRP A 726 28.46 14.95 17.84
CA TRP A 726 29.24 14.38 18.93
C TRP A 726 28.45 13.27 19.61
N THR A 727 29.02 12.07 19.62
CA THR A 727 28.32 10.86 20.09
C THR A 727 29.14 10.11 21.13
N SER A 728 28.51 9.74 22.24
CA SER A 728 29.15 9.01 23.35
C SER A 728 29.38 7.53 23.02
N SER A 729 30.15 6.85 23.88
CA SER A 729 30.36 5.39 23.81
C SER A 729 29.04 4.58 23.89
N LYS A 730 27.97 5.16 24.44
CA LYS A 730 26.63 4.56 24.52
C LYS A 730 25.69 5.00 23.38
N ARG A 731 26.21 5.69 22.37
CA ARG A 731 25.45 6.30 21.26
C ARG A 731 24.49 7.40 21.69
N GLU A 732 24.79 8.09 22.79
CA GLU A 732 24.02 9.24 23.25
C GLU A 732 24.60 10.52 22.64
N LYS A 733 23.72 11.43 22.22
CA LYS A 733 24.10 12.74 21.65
C LYS A 733 23.91 13.90 22.62
N SER A 734 23.34 13.62 23.79
CA SER A 734 23.18 14.59 24.87
C SER A 734 24.49 14.74 25.64
N LEU A 735 24.74 15.92 26.17
CA LEU A 735 25.85 16.17 27.10
C LEU A 735 25.77 15.25 28.34
N PRO A 736 26.91 14.88 28.93
CA PRO A 736 26.91 14.18 30.20
C PRO A 736 26.44 15.11 31.32
N ALA A 737 25.91 14.56 32.41
CA ALA A 737 25.46 15.36 33.56
C ALA A 737 26.45 15.30 34.73
N CYS A 738 26.76 16.47 35.29
CA CYS A 738 27.57 16.61 36.50
C CYS A 738 26.66 16.87 37.71
N GLU A 739 26.58 15.90 38.63
CA GLU A 739 25.80 16.03 39.86
C GLU A 739 26.70 16.34 41.07
N PRO A 740 26.22 17.18 42.02
CA PRO A 740 26.94 17.42 43.27
C PRO A 740 27.19 16.15 44.08
N VAL A 741 28.40 15.99 44.59
CA VAL A 741 28.67 14.94 45.58
C VAL A 741 27.92 15.27 46.88
N CYS A 742 27.16 14.31 47.41
CA CYS A 742 26.41 14.47 48.66
C CYS A 742 27.11 13.85 49.88
N GLY A 743 26.72 14.32 51.07
CA GLY A 743 26.96 13.64 52.35
C GLY A 743 28.39 13.72 52.88
N ILE A 744 29.25 14.57 52.33
CA ILE A 744 30.60 14.78 52.85
C ILE A 744 30.57 15.79 53.98
N SER A 745 31.22 15.46 55.09
CA SER A 745 31.36 16.34 56.26
C SER A 745 32.81 16.34 56.72
N THR A 746 33.26 17.46 57.26
CA THR A 746 34.59 17.58 57.90
C THR A 746 34.61 17.07 59.35
N ARG A 747 33.47 16.59 59.87
CA ARG A 747 33.35 16.07 61.22
C ARG A 747 33.95 14.66 61.33
N THR A 748 34.91 14.48 62.23
CA THR A 748 35.40 13.16 62.65
C THR A 748 34.48 12.57 63.72
N THR A 749 34.25 11.25 63.68
CA THR A 749 33.39 10.52 64.63
C THR A 749 34.05 10.26 66.00
N GLU A 750 35.20 10.86 66.28
CA GLU A 750 35.94 10.66 67.52
C GLU A 750 35.35 11.48 68.69
N GLY A 751 34.54 10.81 69.50
CA GLY A 751 34.22 11.23 70.87
C GLY A 751 32.73 11.39 71.16
N ARG A 752 32.18 10.50 72.00
CA ARG A 752 30.84 10.68 72.62
C ARG A 752 30.93 11.78 73.68
N ILE A 753 30.67 13.02 73.29
CA ILE A 753 30.69 14.17 74.21
C ILE A 753 29.24 14.54 74.61
N TYR A 754 29.01 14.73 75.91
CA TYR A 754 27.68 14.88 76.51
C TYR A 754 27.19 16.35 76.52
N GLY A 755 26.07 16.65 75.86
CA GLY A 755 25.41 17.97 75.85
C GLY A 755 25.42 18.65 74.47
N GLY A 756 24.54 19.63 74.22
CA GLY A 756 24.48 20.32 72.92
C GLY A 756 25.76 21.12 72.61
N GLN A 757 26.41 20.84 71.49
CA GLN A 757 27.71 21.36 71.09
C GLN A 757 27.59 22.45 70.02
N ASN A 758 28.58 23.36 69.93
CA ASN A 758 28.64 24.31 68.82
C ASN A 758 29.21 23.61 67.57
N ALA A 759 28.54 23.76 66.42
CA ALA A 759 29.03 23.27 65.14
C ALA A 759 30.23 24.09 64.63
N LYS A 760 31.16 23.43 63.92
CA LYS A 760 32.23 24.07 63.15
C LYS A 760 31.86 24.15 61.67
N LEU A 761 32.57 24.98 60.92
CA LEU A 761 32.31 25.18 59.49
C LEU A 761 32.60 23.86 58.76
N GLY A 762 31.71 23.48 57.83
CA GLY A 762 31.81 22.20 57.12
C GLY A 762 31.36 20.97 57.91
N TYR A 763 30.87 21.09 59.15
CA TYR A 763 30.28 19.95 59.87
C TYR A 763 28.91 19.56 59.29
N PHE A 764 28.08 20.57 58.96
CA PHE A 764 26.74 20.39 58.40
C PHE A 764 26.56 21.31 57.18
N PRO A 765 27.29 21.05 56.07
CA PRO A 765 27.28 21.94 54.90
C PRO A 765 25.92 21.97 54.17
N TRP A 766 25.04 21.01 54.44
CA TRP A 766 23.67 20.98 53.93
C TRP A 766 22.70 21.89 54.72
N GLN A 767 23.08 22.39 55.89
CA GLN A 767 22.18 23.14 56.77
C GLN A 767 21.66 24.41 56.07
N ALA A 768 20.34 24.49 55.93
CA ALA A 768 19.62 25.66 55.46
C ALA A 768 18.89 26.34 56.62
N LEU A 769 18.95 27.67 56.68
CA LEU A 769 18.11 28.51 57.52
C LEU A 769 16.98 29.09 56.66
N LEU A 770 15.74 28.82 57.05
CA LEU A 770 14.54 29.31 56.39
C LEU A 770 13.99 30.51 57.17
N LEU A 771 13.86 31.65 56.49
CA LEU A 771 13.36 32.90 57.04
C LEU A 771 12.11 33.33 56.26
N GLY A 772 10.95 33.19 56.88
CA GLY A 772 9.65 33.64 56.37
C GLY A 772 8.81 34.24 57.49
N LYS A 773 7.53 33.83 57.61
CA LYS A 773 6.68 34.21 58.75
C LYS A 773 7.16 33.57 60.06
N THR A 774 7.72 32.38 59.97
CA THR A 774 8.35 31.64 61.07
C THR A 774 9.82 31.37 60.72
N MET A 775 10.63 31.09 61.75
CA MET A 775 12.01 30.66 61.57
C MET A 775 12.05 29.13 61.59
N ALA A 776 12.58 28.54 60.54
CA ALA A 776 12.70 27.10 60.39
C ALA A 776 14.07 26.70 59.82
N ALA A 777 14.30 25.40 59.71
CA ALA A 777 15.50 24.80 59.16
C ALA A 777 15.16 23.90 57.96
N GLY A 778 16.17 23.55 57.18
CA GLY A 778 16.07 22.57 56.11
C GLY A 778 17.44 21.98 55.77
N ALA A 779 17.47 21.05 54.83
CA ALA A 779 18.69 20.45 54.32
C ALA A 779 18.75 20.50 52.78
N LEU A 780 19.89 20.92 52.25
CA LEU A 780 20.14 20.95 50.81
C LEU A 780 20.12 19.55 50.19
N LEU A 781 19.37 19.38 49.11
CA LEU A 781 19.42 18.25 48.19
C LEU A 781 19.91 18.77 46.83
N HIS A 782 20.83 18.05 46.19
CA HIS A 782 21.52 18.50 44.96
C HIS A 782 22.11 19.92 45.12
N ASP A 783 21.97 20.78 44.11
CA ASP A 783 22.41 22.18 44.13
C ASP A 783 21.25 23.18 44.07
N ASN A 784 19.99 22.71 44.07
CA ASN A 784 18.81 23.55 43.85
C ASN A 784 17.54 23.09 44.60
N TRP A 785 17.63 22.17 45.56
CA TRP A 785 16.47 21.72 46.33
C TRP A 785 16.72 21.79 47.84
N VAL A 786 15.71 22.11 48.64
CA VAL A 786 15.79 22.05 50.11
C VAL A 786 14.67 21.18 50.65
N LEU A 787 15.04 20.21 51.49
CA LEU A 787 14.12 19.36 52.25
C LEU A 787 13.79 19.99 53.60
N THR A 788 12.51 20.04 53.97
CA THR A 788 12.05 20.59 55.25
C THR A 788 10.72 19.96 55.68
N ALA A 789 10.15 20.40 56.80
CA ALA A 789 8.84 19.99 57.30
C ALA A 789 7.72 20.77 56.59
N ALA A 790 6.56 20.15 56.38
CA ALA A 790 5.41 20.81 55.78
C ALA A 790 4.88 21.96 56.64
N HIS A 791 4.76 21.74 57.95
CA HIS A 791 4.28 22.75 58.89
C HIS A 791 5.16 24.00 58.92
N ALA A 792 6.45 23.87 58.59
CA ALA A 792 7.40 24.98 58.59
C ALA A 792 7.15 25.98 57.46
N VAL A 793 6.53 25.54 56.36
CA VAL A 793 6.35 26.34 55.13
C VAL A 793 4.90 26.40 54.62
N TYR A 794 3.95 25.82 55.37
CA TYR A 794 2.54 25.71 54.97
C TYR A 794 1.89 27.07 54.65
N ASP A 795 2.19 28.08 55.46
CA ASP A 795 1.64 29.43 55.34
C ASP A 795 2.26 30.27 54.22
N GLN A 796 3.35 29.78 53.62
CA GLN A 796 4.09 30.44 52.53
C GLN A 796 3.94 29.70 51.20
N ARG A 797 3.12 28.63 51.12
CA ARG A 797 2.96 27.82 49.91
C ARG A 797 2.51 28.61 48.67
N GLU A 798 1.66 29.63 48.86
CA GLU A 798 1.15 30.51 47.80
C GLU A 798 2.08 31.72 47.53
N ASP A 799 3.09 31.95 48.39
CA ASP A 799 4.02 33.06 48.30
C ASP A 799 5.45 32.58 48.57
N ALA A 800 5.91 31.65 47.72
CA ALA A 800 7.24 31.06 47.81
C ALA A 800 8.34 32.13 47.75
N ALA A 801 8.14 33.21 46.97
CA ALA A 801 9.11 34.29 46.82
C ALA A 801 9.44 35.03 48.13
N SER A 802 8.52 35.02 49.10
CA SER A 802 8.76 35.59 50.44
C SER A 802 9.75 34.78 51.28
N LEU A 803 10.00 33.51 50.94
CA LEU A 803 10.85 32.61 51.71
C LEU A 803 12.33 32.83 51.38
N GLN A 804 13.06 33.43 52.32
CA GLN A 804 14.50 33.60 52.23
C GLN A 804 15.22 32.36 52.77
N ILE A 805 16.18 31.86 52.00
CA ILE A 805 16.96 30.68 52.35
C ILE A 805 18.42 31.11 52.50
N ARG A 806 19.03 30.81 53.65
CA ARG A 806 20.43 31.12 53.93
C ARG A 806 21.23 29.85 54.21
N MET A 807 22.41 29.75 53.60
CA MET A 807 23.27 28.57 53.69
C MET A 807 24.73 28.97 53.91
N GLY A 808 25.57 28.01 54.31
CA GLY A 808 27.02 28.21 54.46
C GLY A 808 27.43 29.10 55.64
N ALA A 809 26.55 29.32 56.61
CA ALA A 809 26.82 30.16 57.78
C ALA A 809 26.57 29.40 59.10
N LEU A 810 27.47 29.55 60.07
CA LEU A 810 27.28 29.00 61.42
C LEU A 810 26.47 29.91 62.34
N LYS A 811 26.61 31.23 62.16
CA LYS A 811 25.90 32.21 63.00
C LYS A 811 24.59 32.57 62.30
N ARG A 812 23.47 32.43 63.02
CA ARG A 812 22.13 32.76 62.49
C ARG A 812 22.02 34.20 61.98
N ILE A 813 22.73 35.12 62.64
CA ILE A 813 22.76 36.56 62.34
C ILE A 813 24.07 36.99 61.64
N SER A 814 24.79 36.04 61.02
CA SER A 814 25.98 36.36 60.22
C SER A 814 25.62 37.25 59.02
N PRO A 815 26.44 38.24 58.65
CA PRO A 815 26.36 38.85 57.32
C PRO A 815 26.97 37.97 56.23
N ASN A 816 27.87 37.05 56.59
CA ASN A 816 28.52 36.13 55.65
C ASN A 816 27.71 34.83 55.55
N TYR A 817 26.89 34.74 54.50
CA TYR A 817 26.07 33.59 54.14
C TYR A 817 25.80 33.59 52.64
N THR A 818 25.42 32.44 52.07
CA THR A 818 24.90 32.37 50.70
C THR A 818 23.40 32.50 50.72
N GLN A 819 22.88 33.52 50.03
CA GLN A 819 21.44 33.75 49.87
C GLN A 819 20.89 32.91 48.72
N ALA A 820 19.77 32.25 48.95
CA ALA A 820 18.93 31.63 47.93
C ALA A 820 17.45 32.04 48.13
N TRP A 821 16.65 31.82 47.10
CA TRP A 821 15.22 32.15 47.07
C TRP A 821 14.44 30.95 46.58
N ALA A 822 13.25 30.72 47.16
CA ALA A 822 12.37 29.69 46.67
C ALA A 822 11.68 30.12 45.35
N GLU A 823 11.67 29.21 44.38
CA GLU A 823 10.88 29.28 43.16
C GLU A 823 9.49 28.68 43.40
N ALA A 824 9.44 27.53 44.07
CA ALA A 824 8.22 26.80 44.37
C ALA A 824 8.37 25.99 45.67
N ILE A 825 7.23 25.75 46.35
CA ILE A 825 7.14 24.93 47.57
C ILE A 825 6.16 23.79 47.31
N PHE A 826 6.59 22.57 47.59
CA PHE A 826 5.82 21.34 47.38
C PHE A 826 5.56 20.67 48.72
N ILE A 827 4.30 20.71 49.15
CA ILE A 827 3.84 20.06 50.39
C ILE A 827 3.30 18.68 50.05
N HIS A 828 3.59 17.68 50.90
CA HIS A 828 3.05 16.34 50.69
C HIS A 828 1.52 16.35 50.73
N GLY A 829 0.86 15.76 49.72
CA GLY A 829 -0.60 15.89 49.53
C GLY A 829 -1.47 15.29 50.64
N SER A 830 -0.91 14.38 51.45
CA SER A 830 -1.58 13.80 52.63
C SER A 830 -1.33 14.54 53.94
N TYR A 831 -0.57 15.64 53.92
CA TYR A 831 -0.40 16.51 55.08
C TYR A 831 -1.65 17.36 55.29
N ILE A 832 -2.22 17.32 56.49
CA ILE A 832 -3.40 18.11 56.86
C ILE A 832 -3.03 19.07 57.99
N HIS A 833 -3.05 20.36 57.71
CA HIS A 833 -2.75 21.39 58.71
C HIS A 833 -3.80 21.39 59.83
N ASP A 834 -3.37 21.64 61.07
CA ASP A 834 -4.19 21.64 62.29
C ASP A 834 -4.89 20.30 62.67
N ALA A 835 -4.61 19.20 61.96
CA ALA A 835 -5.18 17.87 62.22
C ALA A 835 -4.12 16.82 62.64
N GLY A 836 -2.93 17.28 63.05
CA GLY A 836 -1.79 16.45 63.42
C GLY A 836 -0.56 16.71 62.53
N TYR A 837 0.47 15.88 62.71
CA TYR A 837 1.77 16.02 62.03
C TYR A 837 2.13 14.82 61.14
N ASP A 838 1.15 13.97 60.80
CA ASP A 838 1.42 12.88 59.86
C ASP A 838 1.74 13.43 58.46
N ASN A 839 2.70 12.82 57.77
CA ASN A 839 3.20 13.28 56.47
C ASN A 839 3.79 14.70 56.46
N ASP A 840 4.37 15.13 57.58
CA ASP A 840 4.97 16.46 57.73
C ASP A 840 6.31 16.59 57.00
N ILE A 841 6.25 16.73 55.67
CA ILE A 841 7.40 16.85 54.76
C ILE A 841 7.07 17.79 53.59
N ALA A 842 8.05 18.61 53.22
CA ALA A 842 7.98 19.50 52.07
C ALA A 842 9.33 19.63 51.35
N LEU A 843 9.26 19.95 50.05
CA LEU A 843 10.40 20.29 49.20
C LEU A 843 10.30 21.73 48.74
N ILE A 844 11.44 22.41 48.68
CA ILE A 844 11.54 23.77 48.16
C ILE A 844 12.49 23.75 46.96
N LYS A 845 12.01 24.18 45.79
CA LYS A 845 12.84 24.40 44.60
C LYS A 845 13.51 25.77 44.70
N LEU A 846 14.82 25.84 44.52
CA LEU A 846 15.56 27.10 44.51
C LEU A 846 15.53 27.73 43.11
N LYS A 847 15.35 29.05 43.06
CA LYS A 847 15.34 29.82 41.80
C LYS A 847 16.64 29.73 41.00
N ASN A 848 17.77 29.58 41.69
CA ASN A 848 19.08 29.41 41.09
C ASN A 848 19.85 28.31 41.82
N LYS A 849 20.71 27.60 41.09
CA LYS A 849 21.66 26.65 41.68
C LYS A 849 22.64 27.37 42.61
N VAL A 850 22.91 26.77 43.77
CA VAL A 850 23.93 27.25 44.69
C VAL A 850 25.29 26.67 44.31
N VAL A 851 26.35 27.47 44.47
CA VAL A 851 27.72 27.01 44.23
C VAL A 851 28.13 26.02 45.33
N ILE A 852 28.40 24.77 44.93
CA ILE A 852 28.84 23.71 45.84
C ILE A 852 30.31 23.91 46.21
N ASN A 853 30.60 23.82 47.51
CA ASN A 853 31.95 23.94 48.07
C ASN A 853 32.01 23.26 49.45
N SER A 854 33.13 23.35 50.15
CA SER A 854 33.33 22.73 51.47
C SER A 854 32.33 23.16 52.55
N ASN A 855 31.65 24.29 52.38
CA ASN A 855 30.70 24.87 53.35
C ASN A 855 29.24 24.73 52.92
N ILE A 856 28.98 24.42 51.64
CA ILE A 856 27.64 24.25 51.06
C ILE A 856 27.68 23.01 50.19
N MET A 857 27.06 21.93 50.67
CA MET A 857 27.05 20.63 50.01
C MET A 857 25.79 19.87 50.41
N PRO A 858 25.13 19.16 49.49
CA PRO A 858 23.91 18.45 49.81
C PRO A 858 24.09 17.29 50.77
N ILE A 859 23.04 16.97 51.53
CA ILE A 859 22.93 15.72 52.27
C ILE A 859 22.49 14.61 51.31
N CYS A 860 22.93 13.37 51.55
CA CYS A 860 22.42 12.24 50.76
C CYS A 860 21.01 11.85 51.20
N LEU A 861 20.21 11.39 50.23
CA LEU A 861 18.94 10.71 50.53
C LEU A 861 19.21 9.27 50.99
N PRO A 862 18.39 8.71 51.90
CA PRO A 862 18.54 7.34 52.38
C PRO A 862 18.34 6.33 51.25
N ARG A 863 19.28 5.39 51.11
CA ARG A 863 19.15 4.20 50.25
C ARG A 863 18.24 3.15 50.89
N LYS A 864 17.87 2.10 50.15
CA LYS A 864 16.99 1.04 50.68
C LYS A 864 17.57 0.37 51.92
N GLU A 865 18.88 0.24 51.97
CA GLU A 865 19.63 -0.39 53.06
C GLU A 865 19.80 0.54 54.28
N ALA A 866 19.41 1.82 54.16
CA ALA A 866 19.64 2.84 55.19
C ALA A 866 18.90 2.56 56.51
N GLU A 867 17.82 1.76 56.50
CA GLU A 867 17.14 1.35 57.73
C GLU A 867 18.06 0.58 58.69
N SER A 868 19.11 -0.07 58.18
CA SER A 868 20.08 -0.79 59.01
C SER A 868 20.90 0.12 59.93
N PHE A 869 20.98 1.42 59.61
CA PHE A 869 21.70 2.45 60.37
C PHE A 869 20.76 3.38 61.17
N MET A 870 19.45 3.08 61.20
CA MET A 870 18.43 3.86 61.91
C MET A 870 17.65 2.98 62.90
N ARG A 871 18.27 1.93 63.45
CA ARG A 871 17.64 1.01 64.41
C ARG A 871 17.63 1.61 65.80
N THR A 872 16.82 1.03 66.69
CA THR A 872 16.80 1.42 68.12
C THR A 872 18.21 1.44 68.71
N ASN A 873 18.57 2.56 69.34
CA ASN A 873 19.90 2.91 69.88
C ASN A 873 20.97 3.36 68.88
N ASP A 874 20.71 3.34 67.57
CA ASP A 874 21.60 3.99 66.61
C ASP A 874 21.60 5.50 66.83
N ILE A 875 22.75 6.13 66.62
CA ILE A 875 22.96 7.54 66.95
C ILE A 875 22.70 8.40 65.71
N GLY A 876 21.66 9.22 65.77
CA GLY A 876 21.43 10.32 64.83
C GLY A 876 21.97 11.64 65.38
N THR A 877 22.33 12.55 64.48
CA THR A 877 22.71 13.92 64.83
C THR A 877 21.66 14.91 64.33
N ALA A 878 21.08 15.69 65.24
CA ALA A 878 20.23 16.82 64.88
C ALA A 878 21.03 18.13 65.01
N SER A 879 20.83 19.07 64.08
CA SER A 879 21.46 20.39 64.11
C SER A 879 20.47 21.53 63.86
N GLY A 880 20.66 22.65 64.56
CA GLY A 880 19.81 23.82 64.39
C GLY A 880 20.11 24.99 65.32
N TRP A 881 19.28 26.04 65.22
CA TRP A 881 19.41 27.30 65.98
C TRP A 881 18.24 27.51 66.95
N GLY A 882 17.52 26.45 67.28
CA GLY A 882 16.35 26.44 68.15
C GLY A 882 16.61 26.91 69.57
N LEU A 883 15.53 26.94 70.36
CA LEU A 883 15.55 27.36 71.74
C LEU A 883 16.55 26.51 72.56
N THR A 884 17.41 27.19 73.30
CA THR A 884 18.26 26.54 74.30
C THR A 884 17.48 26.33 75.60
N GLN A 885 18.00 25.50 76.52
CA GLN A 885 17.44 25.28 77.87
C GLN A 885 17.18 26.59 78.67
N ARG A 886 17.73 27.73 78.23
CA ARG A 886 17.54 29.06 78.82
C ARG A 886 16.40 29.87 78.17
N GLY A 887 15.64 29.29 77.24
CA GLY A 887 14.52 29.95 76.56
C GLY A 887 14.90 30.92 75.44
N PHE A 888 16.17 31.00 75.04
CA PHE A 888 16.64 31.86 73.94
C PHE A 888 17.12 31.04 72.74
N LEU A 889 16.86 31.54 71.51
CA LEU A 889 17.40 30.99 70.27
C LEU A 889 18.93 31.07 70.23
N ALA A 890 19.58 29.99 69.80
CA ALA A 890 21.04 29.95 69.70
C ALA A 890 21.57 30.92 68.63
N ARG A 891 22.67 31.63 68.94
CA ARG A 891 23.36 32.49 67.95
C ARG A 891 24.24 31.67 67.00
N ASN A 892 24.91 30.64 67.54
CA ASN A 892 25.74 29.71 66.77
C ASN A 892 24.93 28.44 66.51
N LEU A 893 25.15 27.80 65.36
CA LEU A 893 24.57 26.50 65.03
C LEU A 893 25.01 25.49 66.08
N LYS A 894 24.04 24.80 66.66
CA LYS A 894 24.29 23.73 67.62
C LYS A 894 23.92 22.40 67.03
N PHE A 895 24.51 21.34 67.57
CA PHE A 895 24.13 19.98 67.25
C PHE A 895 24.10 19.10 68.50
N VAL A 896 23.35 18.01 68.41
CA VAL A 896 23.23 17.01 69.47
C VAL A 896 23.16 15.62 68.88
N ASP A 897 23.91 14.69 69.49
CA ASP A 897 23.84 13.27 69.18
C ASP A 897 22.83 12.60 70.09
N ILE A 898 21.82 11.97 69.48
CA ILE A 898 20.68 11.36 70.14
C ILE A 898 20.42 9.95 69.60
N PRO A 899 20.13 8.96 70.47
CA PRO A 899 19.78 7.63 70.02
C PRO A 899 18.35 7.59 69.47
N VAL A 900 18.13 6.76 68.46
CA VAL A 900 16.79 6.38 68.00
C VAL A 900 16.10 5.57 69.09
N VAL A 901 14.86 5.95 69.37
CA VAL A 901 14.02 5.34 70.39
C VAL A 901 13.11 4.32 69.74
N ASP A 902 12.88 3.22 70.44
CA ASP A 902 11.93 2.20 70.01
C ASP A 902 10.54 2.80 69.74
N HIS A 903 9.97 2.46 68.58
CA HIS A 903 8.72 3.06 68.11
C HIS A 903 7.56 2.81 69.08
N GLN A 904 7.41 1.59 69.60
CA GLN A 904 6.34 1.26 70.55
C GLN A 904 6.53 2.00 71.88
N LYS A 905 7.77 2.11 72.35
CA LYS A 905 8.11 2.89 73.55
C LYS A 905 7.75 4.37 73.38
N CYS A 906 8.01 4.95 72.21
CA CYS A 906 7.66 6.32 71.91
C CYS A 906 6.14 6.53 71.87
N THR A 907 5.41 5.67 71.16
CA THR A 907 3.95 5.73 71.07
C THR A 907 3.30 5.62 72.46
N ALA A 908 3.75 4.67 73.28
CA ALA A 908 3.25 4.50 74.65
C ALA A 908 3.56 5.68 75.58
N ALA A 909 4.63 6.44 75.32
CA ALA A 909 4.95 7.64 76.10
C ALA A 909 3.96 8.79 75.81
N TYR A 910 3.59 8.96 74.54
CA TYR A 910 2.66 9.99 74.10
C TYR A 910 1.18 9.66 74.32
N GLU A 911 0.80 8.38 74.42
CA GLU A 911 -0.57 7.96 74.75
C GLU A 911 -0.91 8.12 76.25
N LYS A 912 0.08 8.12 77.15
CA LYS A 912 -0.12 8.19 78.61
C LYS A 912 -0.52 9.58 79.14
N LYS A 913 -0.20 10.64 78.40
CA LYS A 913 -0.63 12.02 78.68
C LYS A 913 -1.56 12.38 77.52
N SER A 914 -2.80 12.83 77.74
CA SER A 914 -3.65 13.33 76.65
C SER A 914 -3.02 14.57 76.02
N TYR A 915 -2.07 14.36 75.10
CA TYR A 915 -1.46 15.41 74.32
C TYR A 915 -2.44 15.81 73.20
N PRO A 916 -2.87 17.07 73.15
CA PRO A 916 -3.78 17.53 72.10
C PRO A 916 -3.12 17.59 70.71
N GLU A 917 -1.79 17.47 70.61
CA GLU A 917 -0.99 17.80 69.42
C GLU A 917 -0.71 16.62 68.47
N GLY A 918 -1.13 15.38 68.77
CA GLY A 918 -1.13 14.29 67.77
C GLY A 918 -0.70 12.91 68.28
N ARG A 919 -0.84 11.91 67.38
CA ARG A 919 -0.47 10.49 67.58
C ARG A 919 0.81 10.18 66.79
N VAL A 920 1.71 9.38 67.36
CA VAL A 920 2.88 8.85 66.66
C VAL A 920 2.43 7.81 65.62
N THR A 921 2.77 8.00 64.34
CA THR A 921 2.38 7.13 63.21
C THR A 921 3.59 6.37 62.64
N ASP A 922 3.36 5.34 61.82
CA ASP A 922 4.43 4.58 61.15
C ASP A 922 5.31 5.41 60.20
N ASN A 923 4.85 6.62 59.86
CA ASN A 923 5.61 7.61 59.08
C ASN A 923 6.57 8.45 59.94
N MET A 924 6.66 8.17 61.24
CA MET A 924 7.46 8.89 62.19
C MET A 924 8.49 7.98 62.85
N LEU A 925 9.64 8.57 63.22
CA LEU A 925 10.62 7.96 64.10
C LEU A 925 10.89 8.88 65.28
N CYS A 926 11.25 8.31 66.43
CA CYS A 926 11.55 9.09 67.62
C CYS A 926 13.04 9.01 67.95
N ALA A 927 13.61 10.10 68.45
CA ALA A 927 14.98 10.13 68.91
C ALA A 927 15.12 11.01 70.16
N GLY A 928 15.91 10.57 71.14
CA GLY A 928 16.08 11.29 72.39
C GLY A 928 16.57 10.41 73.54
N LEU A 929 16.93 11.02 74.67
CA LEU A 929 17.36 10.31 75.87
C LEU A 929 16.20 10.14 76.85
N GLN A 930 16.08 8.94 77.43
CA GLN A 930 15.06 8.63 78.43
C GLN A 930 15.14 9.54 79.68
N SER A 931 16.35 9.91 80.10
CA SER A 931 16.59 10.81 81.23
C SER A 931 16.18 12.27 80.97
N GLY A 932 15.75 12.61 79.75
CA GLY A 932 15.61 13.99 79.30
C GLY A 932 16.96 14.70 79.13
N GLY A 933 16.90 16.01 78.91
CA GLY A 933 18.03 16.93 78.85
C GLY A 933 18.68 17.12 77.46
N LYS A 934 18.37 16.27 76.48
CA LYS A 934 18.84 16.38 75.08
C LYS A 934 17.69 16.12 74.12
N ASP A 935 17.27 17.15 73.41
CA ASP A 935 16.18 17.07 72.42
C ASP A 935 16.28 18.20 71.39
N SER A 936 15.60 18.06 70.25
CA SER A 936 15.32 19.14 69.30
C SER A 936 14.26 20.09 69.87
N CYS A 937 14.36 21.39 69.58
CA CYS A 937 13.49 22.40 70.17
C CYS A 937 12.74 23.26 69.15
N ARG A 938 11.80 24.08 69.63
CA ARG A 938 11.19 25.15 68.83
C ARG A 938 12.28 26.00 68.15
N GLY A 939 12.18 26.15 66.83
CA GLY A 939 13.17 26.81 65.99
C GLY A 939 14.17 25.87 65.29
N ASP A 940 14.09 24.56 65.55
CA ASP A 940 14.76 23.51 64.76
C ASP A 940 13.80 22.81 63.77
N SER A 941 12.52 23.20 63.75
CA SER A 941 11.49 22.67 62.85
C SER A 941 11.96 22.60 61.40
N GLY A 942 11.78 21.42 60.77
CA GLY A 942 12.23 21.17 59.41
C GLY A 942 13.73 20.83 59.27
N GLY A 943 14.51 20.91 60.36
CA GLY A 943 15.92 20.52 60.38
C GLY A 943 16.11 19.02 60.16
N ALA A 944 17.27 18.63 59.63
CA ALA A 944 17.59 17.23 59.35
C ALA A 944 18.16 16.51 60.58
N LEU A 945 17.63 15.30 60.83
CA LEU A 945 18.27 14.28 61.65
C LEU A 945 19.09 13.39 60.72
N VAL A 946 20.41 13.49 60.82
CA VAL A 946 21.36 12.82 59.91
C VAL A 946 22.06 11.64 60.56
N PHE A 947 22.38 10.64 59.75
CA PHE A 947 23.07 9.42 60.13
C PHE A 947 24.29 9.21 59.22
N LEU A 948 25.31 8.53 59.74
CA LEU A 948 26.49 8.16 58.96
C LEU A 948 26.31 6.74 58.41
N ASP A 949 26.36 6.61 57.09
CA ASP A 949 26.43 5.30 56.44
C ASP A 949 27.88 4.81 56.48
N ASN A 950 28.12 3.77 57.29
CA ASN A 950 29.48 3.25 57.51
C ASN A 950 30.07 2.58 56.27
N GLU A 951 29.27 2.14 55.30
CA GLU A 951 29.80 1.51 54.08
C GLU A 951 30.27 2.55 53.07
N THR A 952 29.46 3.60 52.86
CA THR A 952 29.78 4.65 51.88
C THR A 952 30.59 5.80 52.46
N GLN A 953 30.73 5.86 53.80
CA GLN A 953 31.30 6.98 54.54
C GLN A 953 30.61 8.33 54.24
N LYS A 954 29.32 8.28 53.88
CA LYS A 954 28.50 9.46 53.57
C LYS A 954 27.41 9.65 54.61
N TRP A 955 27.16 10.90 54.95
CA TRP A 955 26.03 11.29 55.76
C TRP A 955 24.74 11.32 54.93
N PHE A 956 23.65 10.82 55.49
CA PHE A 956 22.33 10.86 54.88
C PHE A 956 21.27 11.37 55.86
N VAL A 957 20.16 11.91 55.33
CA VAL A 957 19.03 12.38 56.14
C VAL A 957 18.07 11.23 56.44
N GLY A 958 17.94 10.86 57.72
CA GLY A 958 17.01 9.81 58.15
C GLY A 958 15.67 10.36 58.66
N GLY A 959 15.70 11.55 59.27
CA GLY A 959 14.52 12.20 59.83
C GLY A 959 14.46 13.70 59.55
N ILE A 960 13.27 14.28 59.64
CA ILE A 960 13.03 15.73 59.62
C ILE A 960 12.36 16.11 60.94
N VAL A 961 12.89 17.11 61.66
CA VAL A 961 12.31 17.60 62.92
C VAL A 961 10.86 18.05 62.66
N SER A 962 9.89 17.34 63.23
CA SER A 962 8.46 17.57 63.01
C SER A 962 7.81 18.18 64.25
N TRP A 963 7.65 17.42 65.33
CA TRP A 963 7.03 17.88 66.57
C TRP A 963 7.63 17.21 67.81
N GLY A 964 7.25 17.66 69.00
CA GLY A 964 7.77 17.15 70.27
C GLY A 964 7.10 17.82 71.46
N SER A 965 7.56 17.54 72.68
CA SER A 965 6.95 18.14 73.87
C SER A 965 7.18 19.66 73.95
N THR A 966 6.19 20.37 74.51
CA THR A 966 6.22 21.82 74.75
C THR A 966 7.43 22.25 75.59
N ASN A 967 7.89 21.39 76.50
CA ASN A 967 9.10 21.59 77.29
C ASN A 967 10.22 20.69 76.76
N CYS A 968 11.19 21.29 76.07
CA CYS A 968 12.31 20.55 75.50
C CYS A 968 13.12 19.80 76.56
N GLY A 969 13.41 18.51 76.29
CA GLY A 969 14.28 17.71 77.14
C GLY A 969 13.66 17.30 78.47
N GLU A 970 12.34 17.18 78.56
CA GLU A 970 11.68 16.47 79.65
C GLU A 970 12.01 14.97 79.61
N ALA A 971 12.05 14.32 80.78
CA ALA A 971 12.25 12.87 80.86
C ALA A 971 11.02 12.12 80.30
N ASP A 972 11.27 10.98 79.65
CA ASP A 972 10.25 10.18 78.94
C ASP A 972 9.46 10.94 77.84
N GLN A 973 10.04 11.99 77.27
CA GLN A 973 9.51 12.73 76.12
C GLN A 973 10.59 12.84 75.04
N TYR A 974 10.24 12.47 73.81
CA TYR A 974 11.21 12.28 72.71
C TYR A 974 10.87 13.17 71.53
N GLY A 975 11.86 13.72 70.84
CA GLY A 975 11.63 14.40 69.57
C GLY A 975 11.05 13.44 68.54
N VAL A 976 10.01 13.87 67.83
CA VAL A 976 9.34 13.11 66.77
C VAL A 976 9.73 13.69 65.42
N TYR A 977 10.19 12.81 64.53
CA TYR A 977 10.75 13.16 63.24
C TYR A 977 10.00 12.45 62.12
N THR A 978 9.77 13.13 61.00
CA THR A 978 9.22 12.50 59.79
C THR A 978 10.25 11.51 59.24
N LYS A 979 9.86 10.24 59.04
CA LYS A 979 10.72 9.16 58.59
C LYS A 979 10.97 9.25 57.09
N VAL A 980 12.07 9.88 56.68
CA VAL A 980 12.33 10.29 55.28
C VAL A 980 12.33 9.12 54.30
N ILE A 981 12.77 7.93 54.74
CA ILE A 981 12.82 6.75 53.85
C ILE A 981 11.45 6.37 53.28
N ASN A 982 10.36 6.62 54.01
CA ASN A 982 8.99 6.36 53.55
C ASN A 982 8.57 7.27 52.39
N TYR A 983 9.24 8.41 52.21
CA TYR A 983 8.90 9.45 51.23
C TYR A 983 9.86 9.51 50.05
N ILE A 984 10.83 8.60 49.93
CA ILE A 984 11.80 8.60 48.82
C ILE A 984 11.14 8.57 47.43
N PRO A 985 10.10 7.75 47.17
CA PRO A 985 9.40 7.79 45.89
C PRO A 985 8.78 9.15 45.59
N TRP A 986 8.19 9.80 46.60
CA TRP A 986 7.60 11.14 46.47
C TRP A 986 8.68 12.20 46.18
N ILE A 987 9.78 12.19 46.94
CA ILE A 987 10.90 13.12 46.74
C ILE A 987 11.46 13.01 45.32
N LYS A 988 11.74 11.79 44.85
CA LYS A 988 12.27 11.55 43.50
C LYS A 988 11.28 11.96 42.41
N SER A 989 9.99 11.70 42.61
CA SER A 989 8.94 12.08 41.66
C SER A 989 8.89 13.60 41.46
N ILE A 990 8.91 14.37 42.55
CA ILE A 990 8.88 15.85 42.49
C ILE A 990 10.16 16.40 41.85
N ILE A 991 11.33 15.90 42.28
CA ILE A 991 12.61 16.36 41.74
C ILE A 991 12.71 16.07 40.24
N ASN A 992 12.40 14.85 39.78
CA ASN A 992 12.54 14.46 38.37
C ASN A 992 11.50 15.11 37.45
N SER A 993 10.27 15.38 37.93
CA SER A 993 9.23 16.02 37.14
C SER A 993 9.43 17.53 36.95
N ASN A 994 10.33 18.13 37.72
CA ASN A 994 10.63 19.56 37.71
C ASN A 994 12.12 19.84 37.44
N PHE A 995 12.81 18.86 36.84
CA PHE A 995 14.20 18.94 36.40
C PHE A 995 14.33 19.64 35.05
#